data_AF-A0A386WP63-F1
#
_entry.id   AF-A0A386WP63-F1
#
_cell.length_a   1.000
_cell.length_b   1.000
_cell.length_c   1.000
_cell.angle_alpha   90.00
_cell.angle_beta   90.00
_cell.angle_gamma   90.00
#
_symmetry.space_group_name_H-M   'P 1'
#
loop_
_entity.id
_entity.type
_entity.pdbx_description
1 polymer ?
#
loop_
_entity_poly.entity_id
_entity_poly.type
_entity_poly.pdbx_seq_one_letter_code
_entity_poly.pdbx_strand_id
1 'polypeptide(L)'
;MTLAIVLAAEPAAGRPTEPPSHPTEPQGRLDGESLTERLAAQWRRAGADDVRVAADLTELADLVADATGPVLVSGADLVAHTAVLKHLATSPVGPTVALVLTDPPAPGQATVREERGQVVEVGAADPSGVFGGALRVGAADLPALADAARRAAGGGPLGAVDRLVADLAARGTLIFAQRVRLLVAHRVGDEAQRVAAEAAVAAVDEDRAELKLSVKERDDFFTTFFVSTWSPYVTKAAARIGIGPTGVTMVSVAFAVAAAVLFGAGGRPALVAGAILLYLGFVLDCVDGQLARYTRHFSAWGGWLDTMADRFKEYVVYAGLGFGATHAGFRYGWALALAAMTLQTVRHMTDTWYGALHDEAARRPKVVSADAGGIGGKLNAASTRVQADTGSVSYWLKRTVVFPIGERWALIAIAAALFGPLVALVAVLVWGTLAFAYTGGLRTLRARWMRVPVLTTVDAGLHRDDGLLARTLPTARRPLLLAVLGALGAAGTLVWALLAVHGGGDLPVWVPVLALVLLLGAAQGSRAPHDGSLDWLVPAALRAAEYLFAIAVGVAGRAPAWLIFGYVLVLTLLHYDLTARLEKRQVAPPLHAATLGWPARSVLLAIGLIAGYASIALATLGAYLLVVFVASVVLAWVVLPARARGGVRSPG
;
A
#
# COMPACT_ATOMS: atom_id res chain seq x y z
N MET A 1 17.63 -2.43 17.83
CA MET A 1 18.70 -1.45 17.62
C MET A 1 19.12 -1.51 16.16
N THR A 2 19.35 -0.37 15.53
CA THR A 2 19.84 -0.23 14.16
C THR A 2 21.34 0.03 14.21
N LEU A 3 22.13 -0.88 13.64
CA LEU A 3 23.58 -0.77 13.55
C LEU A 3 23.95 -0.13 12.21
N ALA A 4 24.80 0.90 12.20
CA ALA A 4 25.43 1.41 10.98
C ALA A 4 26.91 1.03 10.94
N ILE A 5 27.39 0.61 9.77
CA ILE A 5 28.75 0.20 9.50
C ILE A 5 29.29 1.04 8.34
N VAL A 6 30.33 1.83 8.61
CA VAL A 6 31.06 2.58 7.59
C VAL A 6 32.31 1.79 7.20
N LEU A 7 32.44 1.44 5.92
CA LEU A 7 33.61 0.74 5.39
C LEU A 7 34.71 1.75 5.05
N ALA A 8 35.85 1.64 5.72
CA ALA A 8 37.01 2.52 5.55
C ALA A 8 37.95 2.11 4.39
N ALA A 9 37.73 0.95 3.77
CA ALA A 9 38.69 0.30 2.86
C ALA A 9 38.89 0.94 1.47
N GLU A 10 38.45 2.18 1.23
CA GLU A 10 38.60 2.84 -0.09
C GLU A 10 39.61 4.02 -0.05
N PRO A 11 40.31 4.33 -1.15
CA PRO A 11 41.41 5.31 -1.19
C PRO A 11 41.05 6.73 -0.71
N ALA A 12 39.75 7.05 -0.61
CA ALA A 12 39.22 8.33 -0.16
C ALA A 12 39.19 8.49 1.38
N ALA A 13 39.30 7.41 2.16
CA ALA A 13 39.05 7.42 3.61
C ALA A 13 40.09 8.21 4.45
N GLY A 14 41.25 8.55 3.88
CA GLY A 14 42.38 9.15 4.61
C GLY A 14 42.65 10.65 4.37
N ARG A 15 41.75 11.41 3.73
CA ARG A 15 42.05 12.81 3.33
C ARG A 15 41.30 13.88 4.15
N PRO A 16 42.00 14.83 4.80
CA PRO A 16 41.39 15.87 5.65
C PRO A 16 40.55 16.89 4.86
N THR A 17 39.53 17.50 5.49
CA THR A 17 38.78 18.67 4.97
C THR A 17 39.58 19.96 5.04
N GLU A 18 39.53 20.83 4.02
CA GLU A 18 39.99 22.22 4.11
C GLU A 18 38.90 23.20 4.64
N PRO A 19 39.28 24.32 5.29
CA PRO A 19 38.34 25.25 5.91
C PRO A 19 37.70 26.25 4.91
N PRO A 20 36.50 26.77 5.20
CA PRO A 20 35.88 27.83 4.40
C PRO A 20 36.57 29.18 4.62
N SER A 21 36.81 29.90 3.53
CA SER A 21 37.34 31.27 3.54
C SER A 21 36.24 32.29 3.86
N HIS A 22 36.01 32.61 5.14
CA HIS A 22 35.62 33.96 5.62
C HIS A 22 35.54 34.02 7.17
N PRO A 23 36.06 35.09 7.83
CA PRO A 23 36.12 35.17 9.29
C PRO A 23 34.96 35.97 9.87
N THR A 24 34.23 35.39 10.84
CA THR A 24 33.65 36.08 12.01
C THR A 24 32.93 35.07 12.91
N GLU A 25 33.62 34.50 13.90
CA GLU A 25 33.19 34.28 15.31
C GLU A 25 34.23 33.40 16.06
N PRO A 26 34.40 33.54 17.40
CA PRO A 26 35.54 32.97 18.12
C PRO A 26 35.29 31.58 18.72
N GLN A 27 36.17 30.65 18.35
CA GLN A 27 36.79 29.54 19.11
C GLN A 27 35.93 28.41 19.71
N GLY A 28 35.90 27.30 18.96
CA GLY A 28 35.89 25.92 19.44
C GLY A 28 36.58 25.02 18.39
N ARG A 29 37.81 24.60 18.67
CA ARG A 29 38.74 23.82 17.83
C ARG A 29 38.13 22.53 17.24
N LEU A 30 38.16 22.34 15.91
CA LEU A 30 38.07 21.03 15.26
C LEU A 30 38.95 21.01 13.99
N ASP A 31 39.99 20.17 14.04
CA ASP A 31 40.90 19.84 12.93
C ASP A 31 40.14 19.05 11.84
N GLY A 32 40.64 19.05 10.60
CA GLY A 32 39.94 18.54 9.41
C GLY A 32 39.42 17.10 9.53
N GLU A 33 38.11 16.96 9.67
CA GLU A 33 37.39 15.70 9.87
C GLU A 33 37.48 14.79 8.63
N SER A 34 37.80 13.51 8.83
CA SER A 34 37.80 12.54 7.72
C SER A 34 36.38 12.30 7.20
N LEU A 35 36.24 11.92 5.92
CA LEU A 35 34.92 11.56 5.35
C LEU A 35 34.23 10.44 6.16
N THR A 36 35.02 9.50 6.67
CA THR A 36 34.57 8.40 7.54
C THR A 36 33.93 8.91 8.82
N GLU A 37 34.60 9.82 9.55
CA GLU A 37 34.10 10.40 10.80
C GLU A 37 32.83 11.22 10.56
N ARG A 38 32.83 12.04 9.50
CA ARG A 38 31.67 12.83 9.10
C ARG A 38 30.47 11.93 8.79
N LEU A 39 30.66 10.88 8.01
CA LEU A 39 29.59 9.95 7.65
C LEU A 39 29.08 9.18 8.88
N ALA A 40 29.97 8.77 9.79
CA ALA A 40 29.58 8.16 11.05
C ALA A 40 28.73 9.12 11.91
N ALA A 41 29.11 10.40 11.99
CA ALA A 41 28.31 11.42 12.67
C ALA A 41 26.96 11.68 11.98
N GLN A 42 26.90 11.63 10.64
CA GLN A 42 25.64 11.73 9.91
C GLN A 42 24.73 10.53 10.15
N TRP A 43 25.26 9.30 10.23
CA TRP A 43 24.46 8.12 10.57
C TRP A 43 23.83 8.22 11.96
N ARG A 44 24.54 8.74 12.95
CA ARG A 44 23.97 9.03 14.28
C ARG A 44 22.82 10.02 14.18
N ARG A 45 23.00 11.13 13.45
CA ARG A 45 21.93 12.12 13.20
C ARG A 45 20.75 11.57 12.38
N ALA A 46 21.01 10.60 11.50
CA ALA A 46 20.01 9.89 10.72
C ALA A 46 19.20 8.87 11.54
N GLY A 47 19.59 8.60 12.79
CA GLY A 47 18.88 7.74 13.73
C GLY A 47 19.44 6.33 13.89
N ALA A 48 20.71 6.09 13.53
CA ALA A 48 21.38 4.84 13.88
C ALA A 48 21.65 4.79 15.40
N ASP A 49 21.35 3.65 16.03
CA ASP A 49 21.53 3.46 17.48
C ASP A 49 23.00 3.20 17.84
N ASP A 50 23.72 2.47 16.97
CA ASP A 50 25.16 2.20 17.08
C ASP A 50 25.81 2.45 15.72
N VAL A 51 27.04 2.98 15.71
CA VAL A 51 27.79 3.27 14.49
C VAL A 51 29.22 2.78 14.65
N ARG A 52 29.61 1.84 13.80
CA ARG A 52 30.93 1.22 13.77
C ARG A 52 31.63 1.48 12.44
N VAL A 53 32.95 1.48 12.48
CA VAL A 53 33.80 1.57 11.29
C VAL A 53 34.45 0.21 11.10
N ALA A 54 34.31 -0.38 9.92
CA ALA A 54 34.95 -1.64 9.57
C ALA A 54 36.11 -1.36 8.60
N ALA A 55 37.26 -1.98 8.88
CA ALA A 55 38.44 -1.88 8.03
C ALA A 55 38.25 -2.63 6.71
N ASP A 56 37.55 -3.76 6.74
CA ASP A 56 37.29 -4.59 5.56
C ASP A 56 35.95 -5.34 5.62
N LEU A 57 35.68 -6.14 4.59
CA LEU A 57 34.46 -6.93 4.46
C LEU A 57 34.39 -8.14 5.40
N THR A 58 35.53 -8.60 5.91
CA THR A 58 35.58 -9.71 6.89
C THR A 58 35.09 -9.20 8.23
N GLU A 59 35.62 -8.07 8.69
CA GLU A 59 35.16 -7.40 9.92
C GLU A 59 33.68 -7.00 9.82
N LEU A 60 33.24 -6.52 8.65
CA LEU A 60 31.81 -6.25 8.41
C LEU A 60 30.96 -7.51 8.59
N ALA A 61 31.41 -8.67 8.09
CA ALA A 61 30.66 -9.92 8.22
C ALA A 61 30.50 -10.34 9.69
N ASP A 62 31.53 -10.13 10.51
CA ASP A 62 31.49 -10.44 11.94
C ASP A 62 30.53 -9.50 12.68
N LEU A 63 30.59 -8.20 12.40
CA LEU A 63 29.67 -7.21 12.95
C LEU A 63 28.20 -7.48 12.59
N VAL A 64 27.95 -7.95 11.37
CA VAL A 64 26.60 -8.31 10.89
C VAL A 64 26.09 -9.58 11.58
N ALA A 65 26.96 -10.54 11.88
CA ALA A 65 26.57 -11.80 12.52
C ALA A 65 25.96 -11.59 13.91
N ASP A 66 26.42 -10.57 14.64
CA ASP A 66 25.93 -10.21 15.98
C ASP A 66 24.70 -9.28 15.95
N ALA A 67 24.28 -8.81 14.78
CA ALA A 67 23.20 -7.85 14.66
C ALA A 67 21.81 -8.51 14.78
N THR A 68 20.95 -7.95 15.63
CA THR A 68 19.57 -8.41 15.85
C THR A 68 18.52 -7.52 15.18
N GLY A 69 18.92 -6.36 14.67
CA GLY A 69 18.07 -5.40 13.97
C GLY A 69 18.63 -5.02 12.61
N PRO A 70 17.97 -4.12 11.87
CA PRO A 70 18.44 -3.72 10.55
C PRO A 70 19.86 -3.14 10.59
N VAL A 71 20.66 -3.43 9.56
CA VAL A 71 22.04 -2.95 9.43
C VAL A 71 22.13 -1.96 8.26
N LEU A 72 22.75 -0.81 8.50
CA LEU A 72 23.11 0.17 7.49
C LEU A 72 24.57 -0.03 7.12
N VAL A 73 24.88 -0.08 5.84
CA VAL A 73 26.24 -0.22 5.31
C VAL A 73 26.49 0.94 4.35
N SER A 74 27.63 1.60 4.49
CA SER A 74 28.05 2.65 3.54
C SER A 74 29.55 2.67 3.30
N GLY A 75 29.94 3.10 2.11
CA GLY A 75 31.34 3.44 1.80
C GLY A 75 31.70 4.82 2.36
N ALA A 76 32.99 5.03 2.65
CA ALA A 76 33.50 6.33 3.10
C ALA A 76 33.54 7.40 1.99
N ASP A 77 33.19 7.05 0.76
CA ASP A 77 33.23 7.89 -0.43
C ASP A 77 31.90 8.62 -0.73
N LEU A 78 30.92 8.56 0.18
CA LEU A 78 29.62 9.19 0.01
C LEU A 78 29.59 10.61 0.61
N VAL A 79 29.23 11.60 -0.20
CA VAL A 79 28.89 12.96 0.24
C VAL A 79 27.41 13.19 -0.01
N ALA A 80 26.62 13.36 1.06
CA ALA A 80 25.17 13.51 0.94
C ALA A 80 24.57 14.41 2.02
N HIS A 81 23.37 14.91 1.75
CA HIS A 81 22.49 15.46 2.79
C HIS A 81 22.22 14.42 3.87
N THR A 82 22.11 14.86 5.14
CA THR A 82 21.76 13.97 6.25
C THR A 82 20.36 13.38 6.05
N ALA A 83 19.45 14.17 5.45
CA ALA A 83 18.13 13.72 5.03
C ALA A 83 18.16 12.48 4.11
N VAL A 84 19.13 12.36 3.20
CA VAL A 84 19.26 11.18 2.30
C VAL A 84 19.57 9.92 3.10
N LEU A 85 20.50 10.01 4.05
CA LEU A 85 20.84 8.89 4.93
C LEU A 85 19.67 8.54 5.85
N LYS A 86 18.99 9.56 6.39
CA LYS A 86 17.75 9.40 7.18
C LYS A 86 16.66 8.71 6.35
N HIS A 87 16.51 9.04 5.07
CA HIS A 87 15.56 8.39 4.17
C HIS A 87 15.84 6.90 4.02
N LEU A 88 17.12 6.54 3.88
CA LEU A 88 17.54 5.15 3.79
C LEU A 88 17.32 4.42 5.12
N ALA A 89 17.79 4.99 6.24
CA ALA A 89 17.69 4.43 7.58
C ALA A 89 16.24 4.16 8.01
N THR A 90 15.35 5.11 7.73
CA THR A 90 13.94 5.07 8.16
C THR A 90 13.00 4.56 7.07
N SER A 91 13.53 3.91 6.03
CA SER A 91 12.69 3.41 4.93
C SER A 91 11.55 2.53 5.47
N PRO A 92 10.28 2.82 5.12
CA PRO A 92 9.13 2.03 5.58
C PRO A 92 9.07 0.66 4.88
N VAL A 93 9.94 0.42 3.91
CA VAL A 93 10.03 -0.85 3.19
C VAL A 93 10.77 -1.86 4.06
N GLY A 94 10.13 -3.00 4.31
CA GLY A 94 10.63 -4.04 5.22
C GLY A 94 11.95 -4.72 4.78
N PRO A 95 12.11 -5.08 3.50
CA PRO A 95 13.34 -5.70 2.97
C PRO A 95 14.53 -4.72 2.82
N THR A 96 15.58 -5.23 2.19
CA THR A 96 16.78 -4.47 1.80
C THR A 96 16.47 -3.28 0.87
N VAL A 97 17.15 -2.16 1.10
CA VAL A 97 17.02 -0.91 0.34
C VAL A 97 18.41 -0.40 -0.03
N ALA A 98 18.63 -0.05 -1.29
CA ALA A 98 19.87 0.51 -1.80
C ALA A 98 19.66 1.96 -2.25
N LEU A 99 20.61 2.83 -1.91
CA LEU A 99 20.67 4.17 -2.46
C LEU A 99 21.01 4.07 -3.96
N VAL A 100 20.25 4.76 -4.81
CA VAL A 100 20.49 4.79 -6.26
C VAL A 100 20.64 6.23 -6.73
N LEU A 101 21.76 6.51 -7.39
CA LEU A 101 22.10 7.83 -7.92
C LEU A 101 21.91 7.85 -9.44
N THR A 102 21.74 9.06 -9.97
CA THR A 102 21.67 9.33 -11.42
C THR A 102 23.01 9.78 -11.99
N ASP A 103 24.08 9.70 -11.19
CA ASP A 103 25.43 10.04 -11.59
C ASP A 103 25.91 9.14 -12.74
N PRO A 104 26.79 9.64 -13.63
CA PRO A 104 27.38 8.82 -14.68
C PRO A 104 28.17 7.65 -14.06
N PRO A 105 28.08 6.42 -14.62
CA PRO A 105 28.85 5.28 -14.13
C PRO A 105 30.35 5.57 -14.12
N ALA A 106 30.99 5.37 -12.96
CA ALA A 106 32.43 5.44 -12.80
C ALA A 106 33.04 4.04 -12.56
N PRO A 107 34.34 3.85 -12.84
CA PRO A 107 35.04 2.59 -12.53
C PRO A 107 34.86 2.21 -11.06
N GLY A 108 34.60 0.93 -10.80
CA GLY A 108 34.36 0.42 -9.45
C GLY A 108 32.91 0.52 -8.96
N GLN A 109 32.03 1.25 -9.66
CA GLN A 109 30.64 1.40 -9.25
C GLN A 109 29.72 0.38 -9.94
N ALA A 110 28.79 -0.21 -9.17
CA ALA A 110 27.79 -1.11 -9.69
C ALA A 110 26.67 -0.31 -10.40
N THR A 111 26.45 -0.61 -11.67
CA THR A 111 25.28 -0.08 -12.41
C THR A 111 24.02 -0.85 -12.03
N VAL A 112 22.87 -0.18 -12.01
CA VAL A 112 21.60 -0.82 -11.61
C VAL A 112 20.47 -0.52 -12.59
N ARG A 113 19.68 -1.54 -12.89
CA ARG A 113 18.39 -1.39 -13.58
C ARG A 113 17.26 -1.52 -12.57
N GLU A 114 16.43 -0.51 -12.53
CA GLU A 114 15.27 -0.43 -11.65
C GLU A 114 13.98 -0.69 -12.44
N GLU A 115 13.07 -1.46 -11.85
CA GLU A 115 11.69 -1.55 -12.30
C GLU A 115 10.75 -1.49 -11.09
N ARG A 116 9.79 -0.55 -11.11
CA ARG A 116 8.83 -0.33 -10.01
C ARG A 116 9.48 -0.15 -8.63
N GLY A 117 10.56 0.63 -8.52
CA GLY A 117 11.23 0.85 -7.24
C GLY A 117 12.07 -0.34 -6.75
N GLN A 118 12.24 -1.39 -7.55
CA GLN A 118 13.04 -2.58 -7.23
C GLN A 118 14.26 -2.63 -8.14
N VAL A 119 15.42 -2.96 -7.58
CA VAL A 119 16.62 -3.27 -8.37
C VAL A 119 16.42 -4.67 -8.96
N VAL A 120 16.18 -4.73 -10.27
CA VAL A 120 15.92 -5.99 -10.99
C VAL A 120 17.18 -6.58 -11.60
N GLU A 121 18.24 -5.78 -11.74
CA GLU A 121 19.52 -6.20 -12.31
C GLU A 121 20.63 -5.28 -11.80
N VAL A 122 21.79 -5.88 -11.51
CA VAL A 122 23.04 -5.20 -11.14
C VAL A 122 24.08 -5.54 -12.20
N GLY A 123 24.87 -4.57 -12.65
CA GLY A 123 25.75 -4.70 -13.82
C GLY A 123 25.00 -4.61 -15.15
N ALA A 124 23.85 -3.93 -15.19
CA ALA A 124 23.01 -3.84 -16.37
C ALA A 124 23.71 -3.10 -17.53
N ALA A 125 23.54 -3.62 -18.75
CA ALA A 125 24.05 -2.99 -19.97
C ALA A 125 23.34 -1.67 -20.33
N ASP A 126 22.06 -1.54 -19.98
CA ASP A 126 21.26 -0.31 -20.09
C ASP A 126 20.78 0.11 -18.69
N PRO A 127 21.63 0.82 -17.92
CA PRO A 127 21.35 1.09 -16.52
C PRO A 127 20.44 2.30 -16.33
N SER A 128 19.58 2.20 -15.31
CA SER A 128 18.69 3.28 -14.88
C SER A 128 19.32 4.21 -13.83
N GLY A 129 20.54 3.90 -13.39
CA GLY A 129 21.31 4.59 -12.37
C GLY A 129 22.51 3.76 -11.89
N VAL A 130 23.20 4.27 -10.87
CA VAL A 130 24.34 3.61 -10.21
C VAL A 130 24.06 3.43 -8.73
N PHE A 131 24.65 2.40 -8.13
CA PHE A 131 24.58 2.21 -6.69
C PHE A 131 25.29 3.36 -5.96
N GLY A 132 24.57 4.00 -5.04
CA GLY A 132 25.00 5.21 -4.36
C GLY A 132 25.94 5.01 -3.18
N GLY A 133 26.49 3.81 -3.00
CA GLY A 133 27.46 3.54 -1.93
C GLY A 133 26.85 3.37 -0.54
N ALA A 134 25.52 3.34 -0.39
CA ALA A 134 24.84 3.11 0.87
C ALA A 134 23.62 2.19 0.76
N LEU A 135 23.42 1.36 1.78
CA LEU A 135 22.58 0.16 1.76
C LEU A 135 21.97 -0.06 3.16
N ARG A 136 20.65 -0.24 3.26
CA ARG A 136 19.96 -0.72 4.48
C ARG A 136 19.55 -2.15 4.26
N VAL A 137 20.03 -3.08 5.08
CA VAL A 137 19.65 -4.49 5.06
C VAL A 137 18.65 -4.77 6.18
N GLY A 138 17.50 -5.35 5.81
CA GLY A 138 16.49 -5.76 6.78
C GLY A 138 16.95 -6.99 7.59
N ALA A 139 16.41 -7.16 8.79
CA ALA A 139 16.83 -8.25 9.70
C ALA A 139 16.75 -9.66 9.07
N ALA A 140 15.77 -9.89 8.18
CA ALA A 140 15.62 -11.16 7.47
C ALA A 140 16.72 -11.43 6.43
N ASP A 141 17.38 -10.39 5.93
CA ASP A 141 18.40 -10.48 4.89
C ASP A 141 19.84 -10.45 5.47
N LEU A 142 20.00 -10.30 6.79
CA LEU A 142 21.32 -10.24 7.44
C LEU A 142 22.19 -11.48 7.22
N PRO A 143 21.67 -12.72 7.25
CA PRO A 143 22.48 -13.90 6.92
C PRO A 143 23.02 -13.83 5.49
N ALA A 144 22.21 -13.34 4.54
CA ALA A 144 22.65 -13.16 3.16
C ALA A 144 23.72 -12.07 3.03
N LEU A 145 23.61 -10.99 3.80
CA LEU A 145 24.62 -9.92 3.86
C LEU A 145 25.95 -10.44 4.43
N ALA A 146 25.94 -11.17 5.56
CA ALA A 146 27.15 -11.71 6.16
C ALA A 146 27.87 -12.65 5.19
N ASP A 147 27.13 -13.54 4.53
CA ASP A 147 27.71 -14.42 3.51
C ASP A 147 28.21 -13.66 2.28
N ALA A 148 27.52 -12.58 1.88
CA ALA A 148 27.94 -11.74 0.76
C ALA A 148 29.27 -11.05 1.08
N ALA A 149 29.41 -10.54 2.32
CA ALA A 149 30.63 -9.91 2.80
C ALA A 149 31.82 -10.87 2.82
N ARG A 150 31.65 -12.09 3.34
CA ARG A 150 32.71 -13.13 3.36
C ARG A 150 33.18 -13.50 1.95
N ARG A 151 32.27 -13.64 0.99
CA ARG A 151 32.63 -13.97 -0.40
C ARG A 151 33.25 -12.80 -1.14
N ALA A 152 32.69 -11.60 -0.93
CA ALA A 152 33.19 -10.38 -1.51
C ALA A 152 34.54 -9.97 -0.91
N ALA A 153 35.05 -10.58 0.16
CA ALA A 153 36.38 -10.27 0.69
C ALA A 153 37.52 -10.53 -0.33
N GLY A 154 37.33 -11.46 -1.29
CA GLY A 154 38.35 -11.91 -2.25
C GLY A 154 38.78 -10.93 -3.36
N GLY A 155 38.51 -9.63 -3.24
CA GLY A 155 38.81 -8.64 -4.28
C GLY A 155 37.83 -8.63 -5.45
N GLY A 156 38.01 -7.72 -6.41
CA GLY A 156 37.17 -7.62 -7.61
C GLY A 156 37.24 -6.26 -8.30
N PRO A 157 36.64 -6.12 -9.49
CA PRO A 157 36.64 -4.86 -10.25
C PRO A 157 35.69 -3.80 -9.67
N LEU A 158 34.78 -4.20 -8.77
CA LEU A 158 33.84 -3.32 -8.06
C LEU A 158 34.35 -2.95 -6.67
N GLY A 159 33.95 -1.78 -6.19
CA GLY A 159 34.17 -1.30 -4.82
C GLY A 159 33.62 -2.27 -3.77
N ALA A 160 34.05 -2.12 -2.53
CA ALA A 160 33.73 -3.10 -1.48
C ALA A 160 32.21 -3.20 -1.24
N VAL A 161 31.52 -2.07 -1.15
CA VAL A 161 30.07 -2.02 -0.93
C VAL A 161 29.28 -2.43 -2.18
N ASP A 162 29.77 -2.07 -3.36
CA ASP A 162 29.17 -2.45 -4.65
C ASP A 162 29.15 -3.97 -4.84
N ARG A 163 30.21 -4.67 -4.41
CA ARG A 163 30.26 -6.14 -4.43
C ARG A 163 29.20 -6.77 -3.52
N LEU A 164 28.89 -6.16 -2.38
CA LEU A 164 27.81 -6.64 -1.51
C LEU A 164 26.46 -6.59 -2.22
N VAL A 165 26.15 -5.46 -2.87
CA VAL A 165 24.88 -5.28 -3.59
C VAL A 165 24.78 -6.25 -4.79
N ALA A 166 25.88 -6.42 -5.53
CA ALA A 166 25.93 -7.37 -6.63
C ALA A 166 25.70 -8.82 -6.17
N ASP A 167 26.34 -9.26 -5.09
CA ASP A 167 26.20 -10.63 -4.57
C ASP A 167 24.81 -10.85 -3.93
N LEU A 168 24.26 -9.86 -3.22
CA LEU A 168 22.89 -9.90 -2.71
C LEU A 168 21.87 -10.05 -3.84
N ALA A 169 21.99 -9.25 -4.90
CA ALA A 169 21.12 -9.32 -6.07
C ALA A 169 21.24 -10.67 -6.79
N ALA A 170 22.46 -11.18 -6.96
CA ALA A 170 22.71 -12.48 -7.59
C ALA A 170 22.07 -13.66 -6.84
N ARG A 171 21.87 -13.53 -5.52
CA ARG A 171 21.16 -14.51 -4.69
C ARG A 171 19.64 -14.35 -4.68
N GLY A 172 19.10 -13.38 -5.43
CA GLY A 172 17.67 -13.08 -5.45
C GLY A 172 17.18 -12.32 -4.22
N THR A 173 18.06 -11.64 -3.49
CA THR A 173 17.64 -10.74 -2.41
C THR A 173 16.79 -9.61 -3.00
N LEU A 174 15.63 -9.35 -2.41
CA LEU A 174 14.76 -8.26 -2.86
C LEU A 174 15.32 -6.91 -2.40
N ILE A 175 15.86 -6.15 -3.35
CA ILE A 175 16.45 -4.82 -3.09
C ILE A 175 15.55 -3.73 -3.66
N PHE A 176 15.10 -2.81 -2.81
CA PHE A 176 14.39 -1.61 -3.25
C PHE A 176 15.35 -0.46 -3.54
N ALA A 177 15.06 0.32 -4.57
CA ALA A 177 15.81 1.52 -4.91
C ALA A 177 15.28 2.73 -4.14
N GLN A 178 16.15 3.39 -3.37
CA GLN A 178 15.91 4.71 -2.81
C GLN A 178 16.57 5.74 -3.72
N ARG A 179 15.79 6.42 -4.56
CA ARG A 179 16.30 7.52 -5.38
C ARG A 179 16.47 8.80 -4.58
N VAL A 180 17.48 9.56 -4.96
CA VAL A 180 17.73 10.93 -4.47
C VAL A 180 17.04 11.90 -5.42
N ARG A 181 16.16 12.74 -4.89
CA ARG A 181 15.40 13.74 -5.66
C ARG A 181 15.30 15.00 -4.82
N LEU A 182 15.48 16.17 -5.42
CA LEU A 182 15.51 17.49 -4.75
C LEU A 182 16.61 17.70 -3.69
N LEU A 183 17.14 16.62 -3.12
CA LEU A 183 18.33 16.57 -2.26
C LEU A 183 19.55 16.18 -3.10
N VAL A 184 20.73 16.25 -2.48
CA VAL A 184 22.03 15.96 -3.11
C VAL A 184 22.71 14.78 -2.41
N ALA A 185 23.24 13.87 -3.22
CA ALA A 185 24.13 12.79 -2.82
C ALA A 185 25.01 12.38 -4.00
N HIS A 186 26.31 12.28 -3.78
CA HIS A 186 27.31 11.91 -4.78
C HIS A 186 28.36 10.98 -4.17
N ARG A 187 28.87 10.06 -4.98
CA ARG A 187 30.10 9.32 -4.66
C ARG A 187 31.30 10.09 -5.17
N VAL A 188 32.35 10.20 -4.36
CA VAL A 188 33.54 11.03 -4.65
C VAL A 188 34.82 10.20 -4.61
N GLY A 189 35.61 10.24 -5.67
CA GLY A 189 36.90 9.55 -5.77
C GLY A 189 38.12 10.47 -5.58
N ASP A 190 37.93 11.77 -5.75
CA ASP A 190 38.99 12.79 -5.63
C ASP A 190 38.50 14.06 -4.89
N GLU A 191 39.46 14.93 -4.56
CA GLU A 191 39.20 16.14 -3.78
C GLU A 191 38.37 17.17 -4.56
N ALA A 192 38.52 17.24 -5.89
CA ALA A 192 37.74 18.16 -6.70
C ALA A 192 36.25 17.75 -6.72
N GLN A 193 35.99 16.45 -6.85
CA GLN A 193 34.65 15.88 -6.75
C GLN A 193 34.05 16.08 -5.36
N ARG A 194 34.86 15.95 -4.30
CA ARG A 194 34.44 16.21 -2.92
C ARG A 194 33.98 17.66 -2.73
N VAL A 195 34.82 18.63 -3.07
CA VAL A 195 34.50 20.06 -2.94
C VAL A 195 33.26 20.41 -3.76
N ALA A 196 33.14 19.89 -4.98
CA ALA A 196 31.96 20.09 -5.82
C ALA A 196 30.69 19.51 -5.19
N ALA A 197 30.75 18.30 -4.62
CA ALA A 197 29.62 17.66 -3.96
C ALA A 197 29.20 18.41 -2.68
N GLU A 198 30.16 18.89 -1.89
CA GLU A 198 29.91 19.69 -0.68
C GLU A 198 29.25 21.03 -1.02
N ALA A 199 29.73 21.71 -2.06
CA ALA A 199 29.10 22.94 -2.57
C ALA A 199 27.67 22.68 -3.07
N ALA A 200 27.43 21.56 -3.77
CA ALA A 200 26.10 21.17 -4.22
C ALA A 200 25.16 20.88 -3.05
N VAL A 201 25.64 20.23 -1.97
CA VAL A 201 24.87 20.03 -0.74
C VAL A 201 24.50 21.38 -0.11
N ALA A 202 25.46 22.29 0.05
CA ALA A 202 25.23 23.60 0.66
C ALA A 202 24.26 24.49 -0.14
N ALA A 203 24.15 24.30 -1.46
CA ALA A 203 23.27 25.08 -2.33
C ALA A 203 21.78 24.74 -2.18
N VAL A 204 21.42 23.64 -1.51
CA VAL A 204 20.04 23.17 -1.36
C VAL A 204 19.55 23.36 0.07
N ASP A 205 18.40 24.02 0.21
CA ASP A 205 17.66 24.07 1.49
C ASP A 205 17.02 22.70 1.78
N GLU A 206 17.62 21.96 2.71
CA GLU A 206 17.20 20.60 3.10
C GLU A 206 15.73 20.56 3.57
N ASP A 207 15.29 21.51 4.42
CA ASP A 207 13.92 21.52 4.98
C ASP A 207 12.88 21.79 3.88
N ARG A 208 13.18 22.74 2.99
CA ARG A 208 12.30 23.04 1.85
C ARG A 208 12.25 21.87 0.87
N ALA A 209 13.36 21.17 0.67
CA ALA A 209 13.42 19.97 -0.15
C ALA A 209 12.62 18.82 0.47
N GLU A 210 12.78 18.54 1.77
CA GLU A 210 12.01 17.50 2.48
C GLU A 210 10.51 17.79 2.45
N LEU A 211 10.11 19.06 2.64
CA LEU A 211 8.70 19.43 2.59
C LEU A 211 8.10 19.18 1.18
N LYS A 212 8.84 19.49 0.11
CA LYS A 212 8.41 19.17 -1.26
C LYS A 212 8.39 17.66 -1.53
N LEU A 213 9.35 16.91 -0.99
CA LEU A 213 9.42 15.46 -1.11
C LEU A 213 8.31 14.74 -0.34
N SER A 214 7.73 15.38 0.68
CA SER A 214 6.60 14.84 1.43
C SER A 214 5.34 14.67 0.56
N VAL A 215 5.22 15.44 -0.54
CA VAL A 215 4.14 15.30 -1.52
C VAL A 215 4.47 14.18 -2.50
N LYS A 216 3.48 13.32 -2.79
CA LYS A 216 3.67 12.23 -3.76
C LYS A 216 3.92 12.82 -5.15
N GLU A 217 4.90 12.27 -5.85
CA GLU A 217 5.31 12.76 -7.17
C GLU A 217 4.20 12.63 -8.23
N ARG A 218 3.41 11.56 -8.13
CA ARG A 218 2.35 11.25 -9.08
C ARG A 218 1.02 11.21 -8.35
N ASP A 219 0.56 12.37 -7.90
CA ASP A 219 -0.80 12.56 -7.38
C ASP A 219 -1.81 12.70 -8.52
N ASP A 220 -3.07 12.38 -8.24
CA ASP A 220 -4.16 12.48 -9.20
C ASP A 220 -4.52 13.94 -9.50
N PHE A 221 -5.37 14.18 -10.49
CA PHE A 221 -5.67 15.54 -10.97
C PHE A 221 -6.17 16.42 -9.84
N PHE A 222 -7.19 15.95 -9.10
CA PHE A 222 -7.79 16.75 -8.04
C PHE A 222 -6.79 17.01 -6.91
N THR A 223 -6.08 15.97 -6.46
CA THR A 223 -5.07 16.09 -5.41
C THR A 223 -3.97 17.06 -5.81
N THR A 224 -3.45 16.96 -7.04
CA THR A 224 -2.34 17.80 -7.51
C THR A 224 -2.68 19.29 -7.48
N PHE A 225 -3.83 19.68 -8.03
CA PHE A 225 -4.17 21.10 -8.21
C PHE A 225 -4.92 21.71 -7.02
N PHE A 226 -5.75 20.93 -6.33
CA PHE A 226 -6.63 21.44 -5.28
C PHE A 226 -6.20 21.09 -3.85
N VAL A 227 -5.18 20.24 -3.68
CA VAL A 227 -4.70 19.81 -2.35
C VAL A 227 -3.20 20.03 -2.19
N SER A 228 -2.39 19.49 -3.08
CA SER A 228 -0.92 19.50 -3.01
C SER A 228 -0.31 20.90 -3.19
N THR A 229 -1.08 21.87 -3.66
CA THR A 229 -0.69 23.29 -3.76
C THR A 229 -0.56 23.99 -2.42
N TRP A 230 -1.26 23.52 -1.37
CA TRP A 230 -1.26 24.18 -0.06
C TRP A 230 -1.17 23.23 1.15
N SER A 231 -1.47 21.94 0.98
CA SER A 231 -1.28 20.92 2.03
C SER A 231 0.13 20.87 2.64
N PRO A 232 1.24 21.18 1.95
CA PRO A 232 2.55 21.26 2.60
C PRO A 232 2.62 22.31 3.72
N TYR A 233 1.88 23.42 3.61
CA TYR A 233 1.82 24.41 4.69
C TYR A 233 1.08 23.85 5.91
N VAL A 234 0.03 23.07 5.68
CA VAL A 234 -0.69 22.34 6.74
C VAL A 234 0.21 21.29 7.37
N THR A 235 0.97 20.54 6.56
CA THR A 235 1.97 19.56 7.04
C THR A 235 3.01 20.22 7.93
N LYS A 236 3.55 21.38 7.52
CA LYS A 236 4.51 22.13 8.34
C LYS A 236 3.88 22.66 9.64
N ALA A 237 2.64 23.15 9.58
CA ALA A 237 1.90 23.57 10.77
C ALA A 237 1.64 22.40 11.73
N ALA A 238 1.21 21.25 11.21
CA ALA A 238 0.98 20.02 11.96
C ALA A 238 2.26 19.53 12.65
N ALA A 239 3.40 19.52 11.93
CA ALA A 239 4.69 19.18 12.51
C ALA A 239 5.08 20.14 13.65
N ARG A 240 4.84 21.44 13.49
CA ARG A 240 5.15 22.47 14.50
C ARG A 240 4.32 22.33 15.78
N ILE A 241 3.04 21.96 15.67
CA ILE A 241 2.17 21.75 16.84
C ILE A 241 2.35 20.36 17.47
N GLY A 242 3.18 19.50 16.88
CA GLY A 242 3.50 18.17 17.42
C GLY A 242 2.38 17.13 17.29
N ILE A 243 1.37 17.34 16.42
CA ILE A 243 0.39 16.30 16.13
C ILE A 243 1.07 15.19 15.30
N GLY A 244 0.89 13.93 15.69
CA GLY A 244 1.42 12.80 14.92
C GLY A 244 0.57 12.47 13.69
N PRO A 245 1.10 11.71 12.70
CA PRO A 245 0.35 11.28 11.51
C PRO A 245 -0.98 10.61 11.87
N THR A 246 -0.97 9.67 12.81
CA THR A 246 -2.19 9.00 13.30
C THR A 246 -3.19 9.97 13.92
N GLY A 247 -2.74 11.04 14.58
CA GLY A 247 -3.63 12.07 15.12
C GLY A 247 -4.36 12.81 14.00
N VAL A 248 -3.64 13.17 12.93
CA VAL A 248 -4.22 13.79 11.73
C VAL A 248 -5.21 12.85 11.05
N THR A 249 -4.90 11.56 10.92
CA THR A 249 -5.83 10.54 10.39
C THR A 249 -7.13 10.49 11.22
N MET A 250 -7.06 10.54 12.55
CA MET A 250 -8.26 10.52 13.39
C MET A 250 -9.13 11.78 13.21
N VAL A 251 -8.52 12.95 13.02
CA VAL A 251 -9.25 14.18 12.70
C VAL A 251 -9.91 14.08 11.32
N SER A 252 -9.24 13.50 10.33
CA SER A 252 -9.81 13.28 8.99
C SER A 252 -11.02 12.34 9.03
N VAL A 253 -10.96 11.29 9.86
CA VAL A 253 -12.10 10.39 10.12
C VAL A 253 -13.27 11.14 10.75
N ALA A 254 -13.02 11.98 11.76
CA ALA A 254 -14.07 12.77 12.40
C ALA A 254 -14.77 13.71 11.40
N PHE A 255 -14.02 14.31 10.48
CA PHE A 255 -14.57 15.17 9.42
C PHE A 255 -15.47 14.38 8.46
N ALA A 256 -15.08 13.17 8.06
CA ALA A 256 -15.90 12.31 7.22
C ALA A 256 -17.19 11.87 7.91
N VAL A 257 -17.13 11.53 9.20
CA VAL A 257 -18.32 11.19 10.00
C VAL A 257 -19.27 12.39 10.09
N ALA A 258 -18.74 13.58 10.40
CA ALA A 258 -19.53 14.81 10.46
C ALA A 258 -20.16 15.14 9.09
N ALA A 259 -19.41 14.99 7.99
CA ALA A 259 -19.93 15.15 6.63
C ALA A 259 -21.07 14.16 6.33
N ALA A 260 -20.92 12.88 6.70
CA ALA A 260 -21.96 11.88 6.52
C ALA A 260 -23.25 12.22 7.29
N VAL A 261 -23.13 12.69 8.53
CA VAL A 261 -24.27 13.15 9.34
C VAL A 261 -24.97 14.33 8.67
N LEU A 262 -24.22 15.32 8.17
CA LEU A 262 -24.77 16.48 7.47
C LEU A 262 -25.43 16.11 6.14
N PHE A 263 -24.86 15.16 5.38
CA PHE A 263 -25.50 14.62 4.18
C PHE A 263 -26.80 13.87 4.49
N GLY A 264 -26.85 13.19 5.64
CA GLY A 264 -28.05 12.52 6.13
C GLY A 264 -29.14 13.47 6.61
N ALA A 265 -28.75 14.55 7.30
CA ALA A 265 -29.68 15.58 7.78
C ALA A 265 -30.40 16.30 6.62
N GLY A 266 -29.71 16.48 5.49
CA GLY A 266 -30.28 17.10 4.30
C GLY A 266 -30.49 18.61 4.44
N GLY A 267 -31.10 19.22 3.43
CA GLY A 267 -31.19 20.68 3.32
C GLY A 267 -29.90 21.32 2.82
N ARG A 268 -30.03 22.39 2.04
CA ARG A 268 -28.90 22.96 1.27
C ARG A 268 -27.70 23.40 2.14
N PRO A 269 -27.89 24.09 3.28
CA PRO A 269 -26.76 24.50 4.11
C PRO A 269 -25.98 23.31 4.70
N ALA A 270 -26.68 22.27 5.15
CA ALA A 270 -26.03 21.08 5.70
C ALA A 270 -25.26 20.31 4.60
N LEU A 271 -25.84 20.17 3.41
CA LEU A 271 -25.15 19.54 2.27
C LEU A 271 -23.87 20.29 1.88
N VAL A 272 -23.89 21.62 1.87
CA VAL A 272 -22.70 22.44 1.57
C VAL A 272 -21.66 22.33 2.67
N ALA A 273 -22.06 22.43 3.95
CA ALA A 273 -21.15 22.25 5.08
C ALA A 273 -20.54 20.84 5.10
N GLY A 274 -21.32 19.81 4.81
CA GLY A 274 -20.86 18.44 4.68
C GLY A 274 -19.84 18.27 3.55
N ALA A 275 -20.07 18.89 2.40
CA ALA A 275 -19.13 18.89 1.29
C ALA A 275 -17.80 19.59 1.61
N ILE A 276 -17.83 20.71 2.34
CA ILE A 276 -16.63 21.40 2.82
C ILE A 276 -15.87 20.51 3.80
N LEU A 277 -16.54 19.91 4.79
CA LEU A 277 -15.90 18.99 5.73
C LEU A 277 -15.32 17.77 5.04
N LEU A 278 -16.00 17.25 4.02
CA LEU A 278 -15.52 16.15 3.21
C LEU A 278 -14.21 16.48 2.50
N TYR A 279 -14.17 17.65 1.85
CA TYR A 279 -12.97 18.15 1.19
C TYR A 279 -11.83 18.37 2.17
N LEU A 280 -12.07 19.06 3.29
CA LEU A 280 -11.05 19.29 4.31
C LEU A 280 -10.56 17.98 4.95
N GLY A 281 -11.47 17.02 5.17
CA GLY A 281 -11.13 15.68 5.63
C GLY A 281 -10.19 14.97 4.65
N PHE A 282 -10.45 15.06 3.35
CA PHE A 282 -9.56 14.53 2.32
C PHE A 282 -8.19 15.26 2.26
N VAL A 283 -8.15 16.55 2.55
CA VAL A 283 -6.86 17.25 2.69
C VAL A 283 -6.07 16.72 3.88
N LEU A 284 -6.71 16.54 5.04
CA LEU A 284 -6.04 16.00 6.23
C LEU A 284 -5.54 14.56 6.00
N ASP A 285 -6.29 13.77 5.24
CA ASP A 285 -5.88 12.45 4.78
C ASP A 285 -4.65 12.47 3.87
N CYS A 286 -4.48 13.51 3.05
CA CYS A 286 -3.21 13.69 2.32
C CYS A 286 -2.08 14.13 3.26
N VAL A 287 -2.41 14.99 4.23
CA VAL A 287 -1.47 15.58 5.20
C VAL A 287 -0.90 14.54 6.15
N ASP A 288 -1.65 13.51 6.58
CA ASP A 288 -1.09 12.50 7.48
C ASP A 288 0.10 11.75 6.85
N GLY A 289 0.00 11.38 5.58
CA GLY A 289 1.04 10.70 4.83
C GLY A 289 2.18 11.65 4.45
N GLN A 290 1.87 12.92 4.16
CA GLN A 290 2.90 13.96 3.99
C GLN A 290 3.67 14.17 5.29
N LEU A 291 2.98 14.24 6.42
CA LEU A 291 3.57 14.42 7.75
C LEU A 291 4.43 13.23 8.14
N ALA A 292 4.00 12.00 7.86
CA ALA A 292 4.82 10.81 8.06
C ALA A 292 6.10 10.85 7.22
N ARG A 293 6.01 11.30 5.95
CA ARG A 293 7.18 11.46 5.06
C ARG A 293 8.11 12.59 5.45
N TYR A 294 7.57 13.71 5.91
CA TYR A 294 8.33 14.88 6.34
C TYR A 294 9.03 14.64 7.70
N THR A 295 8.32 14.10 8.68
CA THR A 295 8.90 13.82 10.00
C THR A 295 9.69 12.52 10.07
N ARG A 296 9.57 11.67 9.04
CA ARG A 296 10.11 10.30 8.99
C ARG A 296 9.56 9.38 10.08
N HIS A 297 8.40 9.71 10.64
CA HIS A 297 7.69 8.87 11.59
C HIS A 297 6.76 7.89 10.87
N PHE A 298 7.31 6.74 10.47
CA PHE A 298 6.56 5.64 9.90
C PHE A 298 6.31 4.54 10.93
N SER A 299 5.17 3.87 10.81
CA SER A 299 4.92 2.62 11.53
C SER A 299 4.04 1.69 10.69
N ALA A 300 4.19 0.39 10.90
CA ALA A 300 3.32 -0.61 10.28
C ALA A 300 1.85 -0.41 10.70
N TRP A 301 1.62 -0.06 11.96
CA TRP A 301 0.30 0.32 12.48
C TRP A 301 -0.28 1.54 11.74
N GLY A 302 0.50 2.62 11.63
CA GLY A 302 0.04 3.84 10.96
C GLY A 302 -0.31 3.59 9.50
N GLY A 303 0.53 2.83 8.77
CA GLY A 303 0.25 2.46 7.39
C GLY A 303 -0.96 1.55 7.22
N TRP A 304 -1.21 0.64 8.17
CA TRP A 304 -2.42 -0.19 8.21
C TRP A 304 -3.66 0.66 8.52
N LEU A 305 -3.57 1.53 9.52
CA LEU A 305 -4.66 2.38 9.99
C LEU A 305 -5.10 3.36 8.90
N ASP A 306 -4.15 3.98 8.21
CA ASP A 306 -4.38 4.82 7.02
C ASP A 306 -5.29 4.09 6.01
N THR A 307 -4.88 2.88 5.60
CA THR A 307 -5.65 2.06 4.65
C THR A 307 -7.05 1.73 5.17
N MET A 308 -7.19 1.37 6.45
CA MET A 308 -8.49 1.04 7.05
C MET A 308 -9.40 2.27 7.22
N ALA A 309 -8.85 3.38 7.70
CA ALA A 309 -9.55 4.65 7.91
C ALA A 309 -10.13 5.16 6.59
N ASP A 310 -9.35 5.06 5.52
CA ASP A 310 -9.76 5.39 4.17
C ASP A 310 -11.04 4.69 3.71
N ARG A 311 -11.11 3.37 3.95
CA ARG A 311 -12.29 2.58 3.59
C ARG A 311 -13.47 2.89 4.49
N PHE A 312 -13.23 3.06 5.78
CA PHE A 312 -14.26 3.43 6.74
C PHE A 312 -14.89 4.78 6.39
N LYS A 313 -14.09 5.83 6.17
CA LYS A 313 -14.56 7.17 5.79
C LYS A 313 -15.45 7.12 4.55
N GLU A 314 -15.01 6.42 3.51
CA GLU A 314 -15.76 6.27 2.27
C GLU A 314 -17.14 5.64 2.50
N TYR A 315 -17.20 4.53 3.24
CA TYR A 315 -18.47 3.81 3.44
C TYR A 315 -19.39 4.50 4.44
N VAL A 316 -18.86 5.20 5.45
CA VAL A 316 -19.67 6.06 6.32
C VAL A 316 -20.33 7.18 5.51
N VAL A 317 -19.61 7.77 4.55
CA VAL A 317 -20.16 8.79 3.67
C VAL A 317 -21.23 8.21 2.75
N TYR A 318 -21.06 7.00 2.20
CA TYR A 318 -22.13 6.31 1.47
C TYR A 318 -23.35 6.02 2.35
N ALA A 319 -23.16 5.66 3.61
CA ALA A 319 -24.26 5.47 4.55
C ALA A 319 -25.02 6.77 4.80
N GLY A 320 -24.32 7.88 5.03
CA GLY A 320 -24.91 9.21 5.19
C GLY A 320 -25.71 9.66 3.96
N LEU A 321 -25.15 9.46 2.76
CA LEU A 321 -25.85 9.76 1.51
C LEU A 321 -27.06 8.83 1.28
N GLY A 322 -26.92 7.54 1.58
CA GLY A 322 -27.98 6.55 1.43
C GLY A 322 -29.15 6.83 2.36
N PHE A 323 -28.86 7.15 3.62
CA PHE A 323 -29.84 7.63 4.58
C PHE A 323 -30.49 8.93 4.10
N GLY A 324 -29.70 9.94 3.72
CA GLY A 324 -30.21 11.24 3.27
C GLY A 324 -31.11 11.14 2.03
N ALA A 325 -30.76 10.29 1.05
CA ALA A 325 -31.60 10.03 -0.11
C ALA A 325 -32.92 9.34 0.27
N THR A 326 -32.87 8.40 1.21
CA THR A 326 -34.05 7.70 1.73
C THR A 326 -34.97 8.66 2.48
N HIS A 327 -34.40 9.51 3.34
CA HIS A 327 -35.14 10.51 4.10
C HIS A 327 -35.74 11.60 3.21
N ALA A 328 -35.09 11.93 2.11
CA ALA A 328 -35.60 12.84 1.07
C ALA A 328 -36.69 12.21 0.15
N GLY A 329 -37.17 11.00 0.47
CA GLY A 329 -38.30 10.35 -0.21
C GLY A 329 -37.91 9.31 -1.26
N PHE A 330 -36.62 9.09 -1.54
CA PHE A 330 -36.19 8.04 -2.47
C PHE A 330 -35.97 6.71 -1.75
N ARG A 331 -36.96 5.81 -1.84
CA ARG A 331 -37.01 4.53 -1.10
C ARG A 331 -35.77 3.62 -1.23
N TYR A 332 -34.94 3.79 -2.25
CA TYR A 332 -33.79 2.93 -2.54
C TYR A 332 -32.42 3.55 -2.22
N GLY A 333 -32.36 4.60 -1.40
CA GLY A 333 -31.09 5.26 -1.04
C GLY A 333 -30.05 4.29 -0.45
N TRP A 334 -30.46 3.44 0.50
CA TRP A 334 -29.59 2.40 1.06
C TRP A 334 -29.16 1.34 0.05
N ALA A 335 -30.01 1.00 -0.93
CA ALA A 335 -29.65 0.06 -1.99
C ALA A 335 -28.54 0.62 -2.88
N LEU A 336 -28.59 1.92 -3.20
CA LEU A 336 -27.51 2.60 -3.93
C LEU A 336 -26.21 2.65 -3.12
N ALA A 337 -26.30 2.90 -1.80
CA ALA A 337 -25.13 2.88 -0.91
C ALA A 337 -24.48 1.48 -0.83
N LEU A 338 -25.30 0.42 -0.72
CA LEU A 338 -24.86 -0.98 -0.76
C LEU A 338 -24.20 -1.33 -2.10
N ALA A 339 -24.79 -0.89 -3.22
CA ALA A 339 -24.22 -1.08 -4.55
C ALA A 339 -22.87 -0.36 -4.67
N ALA A 340 -22.76 0.87 -4.18
CA ALA A 340 -21.53 1.66 -4.23
C ALA A 340 -20.42 1.01 -3.38
N MET A 341 -20.74 0.57 -2.16
CA MET A 341 -19.80 -0.14 -1.28
C MET A 341 -19.34 -1.46 -1.92
N THR A 342 -20.26 -2.25 -2.49
CA THR A 342 -19.94 -3.53 -3.13
C THR A 342 -19.05 -3.34 -4.35
N LEU A 343 -19.45 -2.44 -5.28
CA LEU A 343 -18.69 -2.10 -6.48
C LEU A 343 -17.28 -1.62 -6.11
N GLN A 344 -17.18 -0.68 -5.17
CA GLN A 344 -15.90 -0.10 -4.81
C GLN A 344 -15.00 -1.10 -4.08
N THR A 345 -15.55 -1.99 -3.27
CA THR A 345 -14.77 -3.06 -2.63
C THR A 345 -14.19 -4.01 -3.67
N VAL A 346 -15.03 -4.53 -4.59
CA VAL A 346 -14.59 -5.45 -5.64
C VAL A 346 -13.53 -4.81 -6.54
N ARG A 347 -13.74 -3.53 -6.88
CA ARG A 347 -12.76 -2.74 -7.63
C ARG A 347 -11.44 -2.61 -6.88
N HIS A 348 -11.42 -2.15 -5.63
CA HIS A 348 -10.17 -2.02 -4.87
C HIS A 348 -9.46 -3.37 -4.66
N MET A 349 -10.18 -4.46 -4.41
CA MET A 349 -9.57 -5.79 -4.34
C MET A 349 -8.87 -6.14 -5.66
N THR A 350 -9.53 -5.86 -6.79
CA THR A 350 -8.94 -6.01 -8.13
C THR A 350 -7.68 -5.14 -8.27
N ASP A 351 -7.71 -3.89 -7.81
CA ASP A 351 -6.57 -2.96 -7.86
C ASP A 351 -5.37 -3.48 -7.04
N THR A 352 -5.59 -3.92 -5.80
CA THR A 352 -4.55 -4.47 -4.93
C THR A 352 -3.90 -5.72 -5.53
N TRP A 353 -4.69 -6.69 -6.00
CA TRP A 353 -4.16 -7.92 -6.60
C TRP A 353 -3.44 -7.67 -7.93
N TYR A 354 -3.89 -6.70 -8.71
CA TYR A 354 -3.17 -6.31 -9.92
C TYR A 354 -1.82 -5.64 -9.59
N GLY A 355 -1.77 -4.85 -8.51
CA GLY A 355 -0.54 -4.29 -7.96
C GLY A 355 0.46 -5.38 -7.60
N ALA A 356 0.03 -6.35 -6.78
CA ALA A 356 0.84 -7.51 -6.39
C ALA A 356 1.31 -8.33 -7.60
N LEU A 357 0.42 -8.54 -8.59
CA LEU A 357 0.75 -9.23 -9.84
C LEU A 357 1.88 -8.53 -10.61
N HIS A 358 1.83 -7.20 -10.71
CA HIS A 358 2.88 -6.44 -11.39
C HIS A 358 4.19 -6.40 -10.61
N ASP A 359 4.11 -6.31 -9.27
CA ASP A 359 5.32 -6.36 -8.43
C ASP A 359 6.02 -7.71 -8.56
N GLU A 360 5.26 -8.81 -8.65
CA GLU A 360 5.81 -10.13 -8.93
C GLU A 360 6.32 -10.27 -10.37
N ALA A 361 5.65 -9.63 -11.35
CA ALA A 361 6.10 -9.61 -12.73
C ALA A 361 7.46 -8.91 -12.90
N ALA A 362 7.68 -7.79 -12.19
CA ALA A 362 8.94 -7.06 -12.20
C ALA A 362 10.11 -7.91 -11.68
N ARG A 363 9.86 -8.87 -10.78
CA ARG A 363 10.88 -9.78 -10.23
C ARG A 363 11.29 -10.91 -11.16
N ARG A 364 10.49 -11.20 -12.19
CA ARG A 364 10.74 -12.29 -13.13
C ARG A 364 11.16 -11.68 -14.47
N PRO A 365 12.45 -11.36 -14.68
CA PRO A 365 12.90 -10.86 -15.96
C PRO A 365 12.53 -11.87 -17.05
N LYS A 366 11.69 -11.44 -18.01
CA LYS A 366 11.41 -12.25 -19.18
C LYS A 366 12.68 -12.37 -19.99
N VAL A 367 13.05 -13.60 -20.37
CA VAL A 367 13.83 -13.80 -21.60
C VAL A 367 13.01 -13.14 -22.70
N VAL A 368 13.54 -12.08 -23.32
CA VAL A 368 12.85 -11.35 -24.39
C VAL A 368 12.65 -12.32 -25.56
N SER A 369 11.52 -13.01 -25.59
CA SER A 369 11.06 -13.66 -26.81
C SER A 369 10.67 -12.55 -27.79
N ALA A 370 11.05 -12.73 -29.06
CA ALA A 370 10.95 -11.76 -30.16
C ALA A 370 9.53 -11.24 -30.52
N ASP A 371 8.54 -11.41 -29.64
CA ASP A 371 7.14 -10.97 -29.80
C ASP A 371 6.85 -9.59 -29.16
N ALA A 372 7.86 -8.73 -29.03
CA ALA A 372 7.69 -7.33 -28.61
C ALA A 372 6.74 -6.53 -29.54
N GLY A 373 6.43 -7.04 -30.74
CA GLY A 373 5.51 -6.44 -31.71
C GLY A 373 4.02 -6.72 -31.51
N GLY A 374 3.63 -7.55 -30.54
CA GLY A 374 2.22 -7.88 -30.26
C GLY A 374 1.39 -6.73 -29.68
N ILE A 375 0.05 -6.91 -29.62
CA ILE A 375 -0.89 -5.91 -29.07
C ILE A 375 -0.51 -5.47 -27.65
N GLY A 376 -0.05 -6.41 -26.80
CA GLY A 376 0.42 -6.11 -25.44
C GLY A 376 1.63 -5.18 -25.39
N GLY A 377 2.61 -5.38 -26.29
CA GLY A 377 3.79 -4.52 -26.43
C GLY A 377 3.42 -3.12 -26.90
N LYS A 378 2.52 -3.02 -27.90
CA LYS A 378 1.98 -1.74 -28.37
C LYS A 378 1.20 -0.98 -27.30
N LEU A 379 0.38 -1.66 -26.50
CA LEU A 379 -0.34 -1.07 -25.37
C LEU A 379 0.62 -0.60 -24.26
N ASN A 380 1.70 -1.35 -24.02
CA ASN A 380 2.71 -0.95 -23.04
C ASN A 380 3.46 0.30 -23.52
N ALA A 381 3.97 0.29 -24.74
CA ALA A 381 4.68 1.42 -25.34
C ALA A 381 3.80 2.69 -25.41
N ALA A 382 2.53 2.56 -25.80
CA ALA A 382 1.57 3.66 -25.79
C ALA A 382 1.31 4.18 -24.36
N SER A 383 1.18 3.26 -23.39
CA SER A 383 1.01 3.65 -21.99
C SER A 383 2.24 4.37 -21.43
N THR A 384 3.45 3.90 -21.75
CA THR A 384 4.71 4.51 -21.30
C THR A 384 4.88 5.89 -21.92
N ARG A 385 4.57 6.06 -23.20
CA ARG A 385 4.61 7.37 -23.88
C ARG A 385 3.69 8.39 -23.20
N VAL A 386 2.44 8.02 -22.92
CA VAL A 386 1.48 8.90 -22.23
C VAL A 386 1.91 9.18 -20.78
N GLN A 387 2.56 8.22 -20.11
CA GLN A 387 3.08 8.43 -18.75
C GLN A 387 4.34 9.32 -18.72
N ALA A 388 5.11 9.36 -19.80
CA ALA A 388 6.29 10.22 -19.93
C ALA A 388 5.91 11.68 -20.19
N ASP A 389 4.82 11.92 -20.93
CA ASP A 389 4.29 13.26 -21.22
C ASP A 389 3.45 13.81 -20.05
N THR A 390 4.14 14.04 -18.94
CA THR A 390 3.55 14.52 -17.68
C THR A 390 3.01 15.93 -17.88
N GLY A 391 1.70 16.11 -17.66
CA GLY A 391 1.03 17.41 -17.78
C GLY A 391 0.13 17.56 -19.01
N SER A 392 0.17 16.62 -19.97
CA SER A 392 -0.76 16.65 -21.11
C SER A 392 -2.22 16.41 -20.70
N VAL A 393 -3.16 16.90 -21.49
CA VAL A 393 -4.61 16.64 -21.27
C VAL A 393 -4.89 15.13 -21.28
N SER A 394 -4.22 14.38 -22.16
CA SER A 394 -4.37 12.93 -22.25
C SER A 394 -3.85 12.19 -21.01
N TYR A 395 -2.76 12.68 -20.40
CA TYR A 395 -2.23 12.20 -19.14
C TYR A 395 -3.27 12.35 -18.03
N TRP A 396 -3.82 13.57 -17.87
CA TRP A 396 -4.80 13.85 -16.82
C TRP A 396 -6.11 13.09 -17.04
N LEU A 397 -6.64 13.06 -18.28
CA LEU A 397 -7.85 12.31 -18.60
C LEU A 397 -7.70 10.83 -18.24
N LYS A 398 -6.56 10.21 -18.60
CA LYS A 398 -6.29 8.80 -18.28
C LYS A 398 -6.25 8.54 -16.78
N ARG A 399 -5.72 9.48 -15.98
CA ARG A 399 -5.70 9.38 -14.51
C ARG A 399 -7.08 9.56 -13.91
N THR A 400 -7.85 10.53 -14.38
CA THR A 400 -9.21 10.81 -13.89
C THR A 400 -10.20 9.69 -14.23
N VAL A 401 -10.10 9.08 -15.42
CA VAL A 401 -10.99 7.98 -15.85
C VAL A 401 -10.90 6.77 -14.92
N VAL A 402 -9.74 6.54 -14.29
CA VAL A 402 -9.58 5.48 -13.29
C VAL A 402 -10.39 5.76 -12.03
N PHE A 403 -10.96 6.96 -11.85
CA PHE A 403 -11.71 7.39 -10.68
C PHE A 403 -10.95 7.17 -9.37
N PRO A 404 -9.82 7.88 -9.20
CA PRO A 404 -9.04 7.83 -7.97
C PRO A 404 -9.79 8.41 -6.78
N ILE A 405 -9.15 8.34 -5.61
CA ILE A 405 -9.75 8.75 -4.33
C ILE A 405 -10.11 10.25 -4.36
N GLY A 406 -9.19 11.12 -4.80
CA GLY A 406 -9.41 12.57 -4.83
C GLY A 406 -10.56 13.00 -5.74
N GLU A 407 -10.61 12.48 -6.96
CA GLU A 407 -11.68 12.75 -7.93
C GLU A 407 -13.05 12.27 -7.42
N ARG A 408 -13.07 11.16 -6.68
CA ARG A 408 -14.28 10.63 -6.08
C ARG A 408 -14.78 11.49 -4.94
N TRP A 409 -13.90 11.92 -4.02
CA TRP A 409 -14.26 12.85 -2.96
C TRP A 409 -14.77 14.17 -3.53
N ALA A 410 -14.12 14.70 -4.57
CA ALA A 410 -14.56 15.90 -5.26
C ALA A 410 -15.94 15.72 -5.91
N LEU A 411 -16.15 14.62 -6.63
CA LEU A 411 -17.45 14.31 -7.24
C LEU A 411 -18.55 14.23 -6.18
N ILE A 412 -18.31 13.52 -5.07
CA ILE A 412 -19.28 13.39 -3.98
C ILE A 412 -19.58 14.75 -3.36
N ALA A 413 -18.55 15.51 -2.98
CA ALA A 413 -18.71 16.81 -2.35
C ALA A 413 -19.52 17.77 -3.24
N ILE A 414 -19.15 17.89 -4.52
CA ILE A 414 -19.82 18.77 -5.47
C ILE A 414 -21.24 18.29 -5.76
N ALA A 415 -21.44 17.00 -6.05
CA ALA A 415 -22.75 16.47 -6.39
C ALA A 415 -23.72 16.53 -5.20
N ALA A 416 -23.26 16.22 -3.99
CA ALA A 416 -24.08 16.33 -2.79
C ALA A 416 -24.41 17.79 -2.49
N ALA A 417 -23.42 18.69 -2.52
CA ALA A 417 -23.62 20.11 -2.30
C ALA A 417 -24.54 20.75 -3.33
N LEU A 418 -24.51 20.33 -4.60
CA LEU A 418 -25.23 20.96 -5.70
C LEU A 418 -26.56 20.29 -6.07
N PHE A 419 -26.68 18.98 -5.91
CA PHE A 419 -27.82 18.21 -6.41
C PHE A 419 -28.40 17.23 -5.38
N GLY A 420 -27.76 17.10 -4.23
CA GLY A 420 -28.25 16.29 -3.11
C GLY A 420 -27.76 14.83 -3.11
N PRO A 421 -28.13 14.06 -2.06
CA PRO A 421 -27.53 12.75 -1.79
C PRO A 421 -27.77 11.70 -2.87
N LEU A 422 -28.95 11.70 -3.49
CA LEU A 422 -29.29 10.77 -4.56
C LEU A 422 -28.37 10.92 -5.76
N VAL A 423 -28.20 12.15 -6.25
CA VAL A 423 -27.37 12.44 -7.42
C VAL A 423 -25.90 12.10 -7.14
N ALA A 424 -25.42 12.37 -5.92
CA ALA A 424 -24.07 11.98 -5.52
C ALA A 424 -23.85 10.46 -5.58
N LEU A 425 -24.77 9.65 -5.05
CA LEU A 425 -24.67 8.18 -5.12
C LEU A 425 -24.74 7.66 -6.55
N VAL A 426 -25.65 8.19 -7.37
CA VAL A 426 -25.77 7.82 -8.79
C VAL A 426 -24.49 8.18 -9.53
N ALA A 427 -23.93 9.37 -9.30
CA ALA A 427 -22.69 9.80 -9.93
C ALA A 427 -21.51 8.88 -9.58
N VAL A 428 -21.36 8.51 -8.29
CA VAL A 428 -20.34 7.55 -7.83
C VAL A 428 -20.51 6.19 -8.50
N LEU A 429 -21.74 5.68 -8.57
CA LEU A 429 -22.02 4.39 -9.20
C LEU A 429 -21.73 4.38 -10.70
N VAL A 430 -22.19 5.40 -11.41
CA VAL A 430 -21.99 5.53 -12.86
C VAL A 430 -20.50 5.63 -13.16
N TRP A 431 -19.79 6.56 -12.54
CA TRP A 431 -18.36 6.73 -12.78
C TRP A 431 -17.58 5.51 -12.30
N GLY A 432 -17.88 4.98 -11.11
CA GLY A 432 -17.24 3.79 -10.57
C GLY A 432 -17.39 2.57 -11.49
N THR A 433 -18.55 2.39 -12.11
CA THR A 433 -18.81 1.29 -13.05
C THR A 433 -18.00 1.47 -14.33
N LEU A 434 -17.97 2.68 -14.90
CA LEU A 434 -17.15 3.00 -16.07
C LEU A 434 -15.66 2.78 -15.80
N ALA A 435 -15.17 3.25 -14.65
CA ALA A 435 -13.79 3.08 -14.23
C ALA A 435 -13.44 1.60 -14.02
N PHE A 436 -14.32 0.82 -13.40
CA PHE A 436 -14.14 -0.62 -13.21
C PHE A 436 -14.10 -1.37 -14.54
N ALA A 437 -14.99 -1.04 -15.49
CA ALA A 437 -14.98 -1.64 -16.82
C ALA A 437 -13.70 -1.29 -17.60
N TYR A 438 -13.32 -0.01 -17.60
CA TYR A 438 -12.12 0.49 -18.30
C TYR A 438 -10.83 -0.17 -17.77
N THR A 439 -10.63 -0.11 -16.44
CA THR A 439 -9.43 -0.68 -15.81
C THR A 439 -9.45 -2.20 -15.84
N GLY A 440 -10.59 -2.84 -15.55
CA GLY A 440 -10.75 -4.29 -15.56
C GLY A 440 -10.39 -4.90 -16.91
N GLY A 441 -10.88 -4.32 -18.02
CA GLY A 441 -10.57 -4.78 -19.37
C GLY A 441 -9.07 -4.69 -19.70
N LEU A 442 -8.48 -3.50 -19.54
CA LEU A 442 -7.06 -3.28 -19.86
C LEU A 442 -6.12 -4.13 -19.01
N ARG A 443 -6.42 -4.24 -17.72
CA ARG A 443 -5.61 -5.00 -16.76
C ARG A 443 -5.69 -6.50 -17.00
N THR A 444 -6.88 -7.02 -17.32
CA THR A 444 -7.07 -8.42 -17.71
C THR A 444 -6.26 -8.77 -18.97
N LEU A 445 -6.26 -7.90 -19.98
CA LEU A 445 -5.45 -8.07 -21.19
C LEU A 445 -3.95 -8.10 -20.87
N ARG A 446 -3.47 -7.16 -20.04
CA ARG A 446 -2.05 -7.12 -19.65
C ARG A 446 -1.65 -8.32 -18.79
N ALA A 447 -2.52 -8.75 -17.87
CA ALA A 447 -2.28 -9.91 -17.00
C ALA A 447 -2.09 -11.21 -17.80
N ARG A 448 -2.93 -11.43 -18.82
CA ARG A 448 -2.78 -12.57 -19.75
C ARG A 448 -1.42 -12.60 -20.46
N TRP A 449 -0.86 -11.42 -20.75
CA TRP A 449 0.45 -11.30 -21.38
C TRP A 449 1.61 -11.48 -20.41
N MET A 450 1.47 -11.03 -19.15
CA MET A 450 2.50 -11.22 -18.12
C MET A 450 2.63 -12.70 -17.72
N ARG A 451 1.52 -13.46 -17.65
CA ARG A 451 1.46 -14.87 -17.21
C ARG A 451 2.15 -15.12 -15.86
N VAL A 452 1.86 -14.26 -14.88
CA VAL A 452 2.42 -14.36 -13.54
C VAL A 452 1.38 -14.98 -12.60
N PRO A 453 1.68 -16.12 -11.94
CA PRO A 453 0.77 -16.76 -11.00
C PRO A 453 0.91 -16.13 -9.60
N VAL A 454 0.44 -14.89 -9.42
CA VAL A 454 0.65 -14.15 -8.15
C VAL A 454 0.07 -14.87 -6.91
N LEU A 455 -1.03 -15.61 -7.07
CA LEU A 455 -1.64 -16.30 -5.93
C LEU A 455 -0.83 -17.51 -5.43
N THR A 456 0.16 -17.99 -6.19
CA THR A 456 1.06 -19.06 -5.71
C THR A 456 2.20 -18.52 -4.84
N THR A 457 2.35 -17.21 -4.72
CA THR A 457 3.41 -16.58 -3.90
C THR A 457 2.94 -16.20 -2.50
N VAL A 458 1.66 -16.45 -2.21
CA VAL A 458 0.97 -16.10 -0.96
C VAL A 458 0.07 -17.25 -0.52
N ASP A 459 -0.44 -17.19 0.71
CA ASP A 459 -1.49 -18.11 1.16
C ASP A 459 -2.81 -17.78 0.44
N ALA A 460 -3.07 -18.48 -0.66
CA ALA A 460 -4.30 -18.31 -1.43
C ALA A 460 -5.55 -18.61 -0.60
N GLY A 461 -5.49 -19.58 0.33
CA GLY A 461 -6.63 -19.94 1.18
C GLY A 461 -7.00 -18.79 2.13
N LEU A 462 -5.99 -18.16 2.75
CA LEU A 462 -6.17 -16.96 3.58
C LEU A 462 -6.85 -15.83 2.79
N HIS A 463 -6.36 -15.52 1.59
CA HIS A 463 -6.86 -14.40 0.81
C HIS A 463 -8.20 -14.67 0.09
N ARG A 464 -8.51 -15.95 -0.14
CA ARG A 464 -9.85 -16.40 -0.50
C ARG A 464 -10.80 -16.40 0.70
N ASP A 465 -10.29 -16.29 1.92
CA ASP A 465 -11.02 -16.44 3.18
C ASP A 465 -11.69 -17.83 3.30
N ASP A 466 -10.94 -18.85 2.91
CA ASP A 466 -11.37 -20.24 2.92
C ASP A 466 -11.42 -20.79 4.36
N GLY A 467 -12.62 -20.93 4.89
CA GLY A 467 -12.89 -21.58 6.19
C GLY A 467 -12.78 -23.10 6.15
N LEU A 468 -13.05 -23.77 7.28
CA LEU A 468 -12.99 -25.24 7.39
C LEU A 468 -13.87 -25.94 6.34
N LEU A 469 -15.08 -25.42 6.11
CA LEU A 469 -16.02 -25.98 5.11
C LEU A 469 -15.46 -25.93 3.68
N ALA A 470 -14.64 -24.93 3.33
CA ALA A 470 -14.05 -24.87 1.99
C ALA A 470 -13.06 -26.02 1.75
N ARG A 471 -12.41 -26.48 2.82
CA ARG A 471 -11.35 -27.50 2.77
C ARG A 471 -11.90 -28.92 2.70
N THR A 472 -13.15 -29.13 3.14
CA THR A 472 -13.82 -30.43 3.11
C THR A 472 -14.49 -30.73 1.77
N LEU A 473 -14.74 -29.72 0.94
CA LEU A 473 -15.41 -29.88 -0.35
C LEU A 473 -14.48 -30.48 -1.42
N PRO A 474 -15.02 -31.23 -2.40
CA PRO A 474 -14.23 -31.80 -3.48
C PRO A 474 -13.57 -30.71 -4.31
N THR A 475 -12.36 -30.97 -4.79
CA THR A 475 -11.59 -29.99 -5.57
C THR A 475 -12.03 -30.00 -7.03
N ALA A 476 -12.31 -28.83 -7.59
CA ALA A 476 -12.58 -28.64 -9.01
C ALA A 476 -11.51 -27.73 -9.63
N ARG A 477 -11.13 -28.04 -10.87
CA ARG A 477 -10.17 -27.22 -11.64
C ARG A 477 -10.86 -25.92 -12.09
N ARG A 478 -10.08 -24.86 -12.33
CA ARG A 478 -10.53 -23.50 -12.75
C ARG A 478 -11.17 -22.67 -11.60
N PRO A 479 -10.38 -22.28 -10.58
CA PRO A 479 -10.90 -21.55 -9.42
C PRO A 479 -11.59 -20.23 -9.78
N LEU A 480 -11.12 -19.50 -10.81
CA LEU A 480 -11.76 -18.27 -11.26
C LEU A 480 -13.16 -18.50 -11.84
N LEU A 481 -13.36 -19.53 -12.66
CA LEU A 481 -14.66 -19.82 -13.24
C LEU A 481 -15.68 -20.11 -12.14
N LEU A 482 -15.29 -20.89 -11.14
CA LEU A 482 -16.16 -21.23 -10.01
C LEU A 482 -16.51 -20.00 -9.17
N ALA A 483 -15.55 -19.12 -8.91
CA ALA A 483 -15.80 -17.85 -8.20
C ALA A 483 -16.75 -16.93 -8.98
N VAL A 484 -16.60 -16.83 -10.31
CA VAL A 484 -17.49 -16.04 -11.17
C VAL A 484 -18.90 -16.63 -11.20
N LEU A 485 -19.04 -17.95 -11.31
CA LEU A 485 -20.35 -18.62 -11.26
C LEU A 485 -21.04 -18.39 -9.92
N GLY A 486 -20.31 -18.45 -8.81
CA GLY A 486 -20.83 -18.10 -7.49
C GLY A 486 -21.34 -16.66 -7.43
N ALA A 487 -20.57 -15.71 -7.99
CA ALA A 487 -20.97 -14.30 -8.04
C ALA A 487 -22.21 -14.06 -8.91
N LEU A 488 -22.30 -14.71 -10.08
CA LEU A 488 -23.46 -14.63 -10.96
C LEU A 488 -24.71 -15.27 -10.33
N GLY A 489 -24.55 -16.40 -9.63
CA GLY A 489 -25.63 -17.05 -8.88
C GLY A 489 -26.17 -16.15 -7.76
N ALA A 490 -25.27 -15.51 -7.00
CA ALA A 490 -25.64 -14.55 -5.97
C ALA A 490 -26.32 -13.30 -6.56
N ALA A 491 -25.81 -12.77 -7.67
CA ALA A 491 -26.43 -11.64 -8.39
C ALA A 491 -27.85 -11.98 -8.88
N GLY A 492 -28.03 -13.15 -9.50
CA GLY A 492 -29.34 -13.60 -9.97
C GLY A 492 -30.33 -13.79 -8.82
N THR A 493 -29.87 -14.33 -7.68
CA THR A 493 -30.67 -14.46 -6.46
C THR A 493 -31.09 -13.10 -5.92
N LEU A 494 -30.17 -12.12 -5.88
CA LEU A 494 -30.49 -10.76 -5.45
C LEU A 494 -31.55 -10.11 -6.36
N VAL A 495 -31.39 -10.21 -7.69
CA VAL A 495 -32.38 -9.68 -8.64
C VAL A 495 -33.75 -10.31 -8.41
N TRP A 496 -33.81 -11.62 -8.23
CA TRP A 496 -35.08 -12.30 -7.95
C TRP A 496 -35.66 -11.87 -6.60
N ALA A 497 -34.85 -11.77 -5.55
CA ALA A 497 -35.29 -11.28 -4.24
C ALA A 497 -35.90 -9.88 -4.34
N LEU A 498 -35.25 -8.96 -5.08
CA LEU A 498 -35.75 -7.61 -5.33
C LEU A 498 -37.09 -7.62 -6.07
N LEU A 499 -37.23 -8.44 -7.12
CA LEU A 499 -38.48 -8.56 -7.88
C LEU A 499 -39.61 -9.14 -7.05
N ALA A 500 -39.33 -10.20 -6.27
CA ALA A 500 -40.32 -10.85 -5.40
C ALA A 500 -40.81 -9.88 -4.31
N VAL A 501 -39.89 -9.25 -3.59
CA VAL A 501 -40.23 -8.27 -2.55
C VAL A 501 -40.96 -7.07 -3.13
N HIS A 502 -40.57 -6.58 -4.31
CA HIS A 502 -41.27 -5.46 -4.95
C HIS A 502 -42.69 -5.84 -5.38
N GLY A 503 -42.90 -7.08 -5.83
CA GLY A 503 -44.21 -7.63 -6.17
C GLY A 503 -45.05 -8.08 -4.96
N GLY A 504 -44.56 -7.91 -3.73
CA GLY A 504 -45.25 -8.33 -2.50
C GLY A 504 -45.21 -9.84 -2.23
N GLY A 505 -44.43 -10.60 -3.00
CA GLY A 505 -44.26 -12.04 -2.84
C GLY A 505 -43.04 -12.42 -2.01
N ASP A 506 -42.95 -13.71 -1.69
CA ASP A 506 -41.80 -14.32 -1.03
C ASP A 506 -41.01 -15.18 -2.02
N LEU A 507 -39.71 -15.37 -1.74
CA LEU A 507 -38.94 -16.35 -2.48
C LEU A 507 -39.35 -17.77 -2.04
N PRO A 508 -39.51 -18.71 -2.98
CA PRO A 508 -39.65 -20.11 -2.63
C PRO A 508 -38.48 -20.60 -1.77
N VAL A 509 -38.74 -21.46 -0.78
CA VAL A 509 -37.73 -21.96 0.19
C VAL A 509 -36.53 -22.63 -0.49
N TRP A 510 -36.71 -23.21 -1.68
CA TRP A 510 -35.61 -23.83 -2.44
C TRP A 510 -34.65 -22.81 -3.07
N VAL A 511 -35.05 -21.56 -3.27
CA VAL A 511 -34.22 -20.53 -3.94
C VAL A 511 -32.98 -20.18 -3.09
N PRO A 512 -33.10 -19.85 -1.79
CA PRO A 512 -31.94 -19.68 -0.92
C PRO A 512 -31.02 -20.90 -0.87
N VAL A 513 -31.59 -22.12 -0.91
CA VAL A 513 -30.83 -23.37 -0.93
C VAL A 513 -30.04 -23.50 -2.21
N LEU A 514 -30.67 -23.26 -3.37
CA LEU A 514 -29.98 -23.28 -4.67
C LEU A 514 -28.88 -22.21 -4.73
N ALA A 515 -29.17 -20.98 -4.27
CA ALA A 515 -28.21 -19.89 -4.21
C ALA A 515 -26.99 -20.25 -3.35
N LEU A 516 -27.23 -20.86 -2.18
CA LEU A 516 -26.18 -21.36 -1.30
C LEU A 516 -25.37 -22.47 -1.99
N VAL A 517 -26.00 -23.42 -2.66
CA VAL A 517 -25.31 -24.51 -3.38
C VAL A 517 -24.41 -23.94 -4.49
N LEU A 518 -24.93 -23.00 -5.30
CA LEU A 518 -24.15 -22.34 -6.34
C LEU A 518 -22.96 -21.57 -5.76
N LEU A 519 -23.18 -20.85 -4.65
CA LEU A 519 -22.14 -20.12 -3.95
C LEU A 519 -21.08 -21.08 -3.37
N LEU A 520 -21.48 -22.13 -2.67
CA LEU A 520 -20.57 -23.17 -2.14
C LEU A 520 -19.82 -23.92 -3.24
N GLY A 521 -20.34 -23.98 -4.47
CA GLY A 521 -19.61 -24.44 -5.65
C GLY A 521 -18.30 -23.67 -5.87
N ALA A 522 -18.23 -22.39 -5.51
CA ALA A 522 -16.99 -21.59 -5.58
C ALA A 522 -15.89 -22.08 -4.62
N ALA A 523 -16.26 -22.75 -3.52
CA ALA A 523 -15.33 -23.29 -2.55
C ALA A 523 -14.59 -24.53 -3.06
N GLN A 524 -15.09 -25.20 -4.10
CA GLN A 524 -14.39 -26.31 -4.75
C GLN A 524 -13.07 -25.87 -5.40
N GLY A 525 -12.89 -24.56 -5.65
CA GLY A 525 -11.63 -23.99 -6.11
C GLY A 525 -10.56 -23.81 -5.01
N SER A 526 -10.87 -24.07 -3.73
CA SER A 526 -9.97 -23.78 -2.59
C SER A 526 -8.61 -24.48 -2.70
N ARG A 527 -8.62 -25.76 -3.06
CA ARG A 527 -7.44 -26.61 -3.19
C ARG A 527 -6.94 -26.73 -4.63
N ALA A 528 -7.51 -25.96 -5.56
CA ALA A 528 -7.04 -25.93 -6.94
C ALA A 528 -5.70 -25.19 -7.02
N PRO A 529 -4.81 -25.54 -7.98
CA PRO A 529 -3.70 -24.67 -8.35
C PRO A 529 -4.24 -23.31 -8.80
N HIS A 530 -3.67 -22.23 -8.25
CA HIS A 530 -4.01 -20.84 -8.61
C HIS A 530 -2.93 -20.25 -9.53
N ASP A 531 -2.53 -21.04 -10.52
CA ASP A 531 -1.45 -20.74 -11.46
C ASP A 531 -1.93 -20.11 -12.78
N GLY A 532 -3.24 -19.91 -12.93
CA GLY A 532 -3.84 -19.28 -14.09
C GLY A 532 -3.48 -17.79 -14.19
N SER A 533 -3.24 -17.32 -15.42
CA SER A 533 -2.90 -15.90 -15.70
C SER A 533 -3.94 -14.88 -15.25
N LEU A 534 -5.16 -15.32 -14.94
CA LEU A 534 -6.27 -14.49 -14.46
C LEU A 534 -6.70 -14.83 -13.03
N ASP A 535 -6.06 -15.80 -12.37
CA ASP A 535 -6.49 -16.24 -11.05
C ASP A 535 -6.33 -15.15 -9.98
N TRP A 536 -5.54 -14.11 -10.24
CA TRP A 536 -5.49 -12.89 -9.42
C TRP A 536 -6.87 -12.20 -9.23
N LEU A 537 -7.87 -12.50 -10.06
CA LEU A 537 -9.25 -12.02 -9.92
C LEU A 537 -10.10 -12.85 -8.95
N VAL A 538 -9.65 -14.04 -8.56
CA VAL A 538 -10.39 -14.97 -7.69
C VAL A 538 -10.84 -14.31 -6.38
N PRO A 539 -9.97 -13.60 -5.63
CA PRO A 539 -10.39 -12.97 -4.38
C PRO A 539 -11.51 -11.95 -4.60
N ALA A 540 -11.37 -11.08 -5.61
CA ALA A 540 -12.39 -10.06 -5.92
C ALA A 540 -13.74 -10.69 -6.33
N ALA A 541 -13.72 -11.77 -7.12
CA ALA A 541 -14.93 -12.49 -7.51
C ALA A 541 -15.63 -13.15 -6.30
N LEU A 542 -14.87 -13.74 -5.38
CA LEU A 542 -15.43 -14.30 -4.14
C LEU A 542 -16.02 -13.22 -3.22
N ARG A 543 -15.39 -12.04 -3.12
CA ARG A 543 -15.96 -10.90 -2.39
C ARG A 543 -17.29 -10.44 -3.00
N ALA A 544 -17.35 -10.34 -4.33
CA ALA A 544 -18.60 -10.04 -5.02
C ALA A 544 -19.68 -11.08 -4.69
N ALA A 545 -19.34 -12.37 -4.77
CA ALA A 545 -20.26 -13.47 -4.50
C ALA A 545 -20.82 -13.43 -3.08
N GLU A 546 -19.94 -13.31 -2.08
CA GLU A 546 -20.35 -13.26 -0.67
C GLU A 546 -21.24 -12.04 -0.37
N TYR A 547 -20.87 -10.86 -0.86
CA TYR A 547 -21.61 -9.63 -0.54
C TYR A 547 -22.98 -9.65 -1.20
N LEU A 548 -23.05 -10.01 -2.49
CA LEU A 548 -24.31 -10.13 -3.21
C LEU A 548 -25.22 -11.17 -2.56
N PHE A 549 -24.67 -12.28 -2.07
CA PHE A 549 -25.43 -13.30 -1.36
C PHE A 549 -25.97 -12.78 -0.02
N ALA A 550 -25.13 -12.12 0.79
CA ALA A 550 -25.57 -11.54 2.05
C ALA A 550 -26.66 -10.47 1.87
N ILE A 551 -26.53 -9.64 0.82
CA ILE A 551 -27.56 -8.65 0.45
C ILE A 551 -28.84 -9.37 0.01
N ALA A 552 -28.74 -10.41 -0.83
CA ALA A 552 -29.89 -11.19 -1.26
C ALA A 552 -30.64 -11.80 -0.07
N VAL A 553 -29.91 -12.37 0.90
CA VAL A 553 -30.48 -12.91 2.14
C VAL A 553 -31.21 -11.82 2.94
N GLY A 554 -30.59 -10.65 3.11
CA GLY A 554 -31.20 -9.54 3.81
C GLY A 554 -32.46 -9.02 3.12
N VAL A 555 -32.42 -8.86 1.79
CA VAL A 555 -33.58 -8.42 0.99
C VAL A 555 -34.71 -9.44 1.07
N ALA A 556 -34.43 -10.73 0.84
CA ALA A 556 -35.42 -11.80 0.91
C ALA A 556 -36.06 -11.92 2.30
N GLY A 557 -35.25 -11.77 3.35
CA GLY A 557 -35.71 -11.78 4.74
C GLY A 557 -36.31 -10.46 5.23
N ARG A 558 -36.48 -9.46 4.34
CA ARG A 558 -36.98 -8.11 4.65
C ARG A 558 -36.25 -7.44 5.82
N ALA A 559 -34.94 -7.69 5.93
CA ALA A 559 -34.10 -7.07 6.93
C ALA A 559 -34.00 -5.56 6.68
N PRO A 560 -33.91 -4.73 7.73
CA PRO A 560 -33.70 -3.29 7.56
C PRO A 560 -32.44 -3.01 6.72
N ALA A 561 -32.53 -2.12 5.74
CA ALA A 561 -31.43 -1.90 4.80
C ALA A 561 -30.14 -1.40 5.47
N TRP A 562 -30.24 -0.63 6.55
CA TRP A 562 -29.10 -0.20 7.36
C TRP A 562 -28.40 -1.38 8.06
N LEU A 563 -29.14 -2.44 8.40
CA LEU A 563 -28.58 -3.64 9.02
C LEU A 563 -27.80 -4.47 7.98
N ILE A 564 -28.35 -4.60 6.77
CA ILE A 564 -27.66 -5.22 5.64
C ILE A 564 -26.36 -4.45 5.35
N PHE A 565 -26.44 -3.11 5.31
CA PHE A 565 -25.28 -2.25 5.13
C PHE A 565 -24.23 -2.46 6.23
N GLY A 566 -24.64 -2.47 7.51
CA GLY A 566 -23.75 -2.71 8.64
C GLY A 566 -23.05 -4.07 8.56
N TYR A 567 -23.77 -5.13 8.22
CA TYR A 567 -23.17 -6.46 8.04
C TYR A 567 -22.14 -6.48 6.91
N VAL A 568 -22.47 -5.95 5.73
CA VAL A 568 -21.54 -5.90 4.60
C VAL A 568 -20.34 -5.00 4.92
N LEU A 569 -20.53 -3.89 5.64
CA LEU A 569 -19.43 -3.05 6.13
C LEU A 569 -18.46 -3.83 7.02
N VAL A 570 -18.96 -4.67 7.94
CA VAL A 570 -18.09 -5.52 8.76
C VAL A 570 -17.30 -6.50 7.90
N LEU A 571 -17.94 -7.10 6.87
CA LEU A 571 -17.21 -7.93 5.91
C LEU A 571 -16.14 -7.14 5.15
N THR A 572 -16.44 -5.91 4.72
CA THR A 572 -15.43 -5.09 4.03
C THR A 572 -14.22 -4.82 4.92
N LEU A 573 -14.42 -4.49 6.21
CA LEU A 573 -13.34 -4.29 7.16
C LEU A 573 -12.45 -5.54 7.30
N LEU A 574 -13.04 -6.73 7.43
CA LEU A 574 -12.30 -7.99 7.51
C LEU A 574 -11.45 -8.23 6.26
N HIS A 575 -12.02 -7.99 5.08
CA HIS A 575 -11.32 -8.21 3.82
C HIS A 575 -10.24 -7.15 3.54
N TYR A 576 -10.48 -5.90 3.95
CA TYR A 576 -9.49 -4.84 3.85
C TYR A 576 -8.33 -5.02 4.82
N ASP A 577 -8.55 -5.62 5.98
CA ASP A 577 -7.46 -5.99 6.90
C ASP A 577 -6.45 -6.91 6.21
N LEU A 578 -6.92 -7.90 5.44
CA LEU A 578 -6.06 -8.79 4.67
C LEU A 578 -5.31 -8.07 3.55
N THR A 579 -5.95 -7.14 2.83
CA THR A 579 -5.26 -6.38 1.77
C THR A 579 -4.28 -5.37 2.33
N ALA A 580 -4.62 -4.68 3.41
CA ALA A 580 -3.72 -3.75 4.08
C ALA A 580 -2.48 -4.50 4.56
N ARG A 581 -2.65 -5.69 5.16
CA ARG A 581 -1.53 -6.53 5.57
C ARG A 581 -0.71 -7.04 4.38
N LEU A 582 -1.34 -7.43 3.29
CA LEU A 582 -0.64 -7.83 2.06
C LEU A 582 0.24 -6.69 1.52
N GLU A 583 -0.32 -5.49 1.36
CA GLU A 583 0.40 -4.32 0.84
C GLU A 583 1.54 -3.87 1.76
N LYS A 584 1.32 -3.93 3.08
CA LYS A 584 2.33 -3.57 4.10
C LYS A 584 3.22 -4.75 4.51
N ARG A 585 3.11 -5.91 3.83
CA ARG A 585 3.88 -7.15 4.09
C ARG A 585 3.85 -7.59 5.56
N GLN A 586 2.68 -7.48 6.16
CA GLN A 586 2.42 -7.87 7.54
C GLN A 586 1.87 -9.29 7.60
N VAL A 587 2.09 -9.94 8.74
CA VAL A 587 1.53 -11.26 9.02
C VAL A 587 -0.01 -11.22 9.07
N ALA A 588 -0.60 -12.39 8.85
CA ALA A 588 -2.04 -12.59 8.90
C ALA A 588 -2.64 -12.15 10.26
N PRO A 589 -3.93 -11.75 10.29
CA PRO A 589 -4.60 -11.38 11.54
C PRO A 589 -4.63 -12.57 12.52
N PRO A 590 -4.25 -12.40 13.80
CA PRO A 590 -4.14 -13.50 14.76
C PRO A 590 -5.42 -14.32 14.95
N LEU A 591 -6.59 -13.67 14.88
CA LEU A 591 -7.89 -14.33 15.06
C LEU A 591 -8.61 -14.60 13.73
N HIS A 592 -7.89 -14.62 12.60
CA HIS A 592 -8.51 -14.84 11.30
C HIS A 592 -9.27 -16.17 11.24
N ALA A 593 -8.77 -17.25 11.85
CA ALA A 593 -9.49 -18.52 11.89
C ALA A 593 -10.88 -18.45 12.57
N ALA A 594 -11.09 -17.48 13.47
CA ALA A 594 -12.37 -17.26 14.13
C ALA A 594 -13.40 -16.52 13.24
N THR A 595 -13.03 -16.01 12.05
CA THR A 595 -13.99 -15.39 11.12
C THR A 595 -14.90 -16.39 10.41
N LEU A 596 -14.71 -17.69 10.67
CA LEU A 596 -15.43 -18.86 10.13
C LEU A 596 -15.19 -19.13 8.62
N GLY A 597 -14.63 -18.18 7.89
CA GLY A 597 -14.53 -18.18 6.43
C GLY A 597 -15.88 -17.96 5.73
N TRP A 598 -15.83 -17.45 4.50
CA TRP A 598 -17.02 -17.09 3.73
C TRP A 598 -18.05 -18.24 3.56
N PRO A 599 -17.68 -19.54 3.43
CA PRO A 599 -18.69 -20.60 3.27
C PRO A 599 -19.55 -20.79 4.52
N ALA A 600 -18.93 -20.81 5.70
CA ALA A 600 -19.66 -21.02 6.96
C ALA A 600 -20.57 -19.83 7.27
N ARG A 601 -20.09 -18.60 7.04
CA ARG A 601 -20.92 -17.39 7.16
C ARG A 601 -22.13 -17.46 6.24
N SER A 602 -21.93 -17.88 4.98
CA SER A 602 -23.02 -18.00 4.00
C SER A 602 -24.05 -19.07 4.41
N VAL A 603 -23.61 -20.21 4.93
CA VAL A 603 -24.49 -21.25 5.46
C VAL A 603 -25.33 -20.74 6.64
N LEU A 604 -24.72 -20.04 7.60
CA LEU A 604 -25.43 -19.47 8.75
C LEU A 604 -26.49 -18.45 8.33
N LEU A 605 -26.18 -17.60 7.35
CA LEU A 605 -27.14 -16.65 6.79
C LEU A 605 -28.31 -17.36 6.08
N ALA A 606 -28.03 -18.42 5.31
CA ALA A 606 -29.06 -19.20 4.65
C ALA A 606 -29.99 -19.90 5.65
N ILE A 607 -29.43 -20.50 6.71
CA ILE A 607 -30.21 -21.11 7.81
C ILE A 607 -31.08 -20.05 8.47
N GLY A 608 -30.52 -18.88 8.78
CA GLY A 608 -31.26 -17.76 9.33
C GLY A 608 -32.43 -17.33 8.44
N LEU A 609 -32.23 -17.26 7.12
CA LEU A 609 -33.31 -16.95 6.18
C LEU A 609 -34.41 -18.02 6.15
N ILE A 610 -34.02 -19.30 6.03
CA ILE A 610 -34.98 -20.43 5.96
C ILE A 610 -35.80 -20.52 7.26
N ALA A 611 -35.17 -20.24 8.40
CA ALA A 611 -35.84 -20.22 9.70
C ALA A 611 -36.70 -18.96 9.95
N GLY A 612 -36.70 -17.98 9.04
CA GLY A 612 -37.44 -16.71 9.20
C GLY A 612 -36.75 -15.67 10.10
N TYR A 613 -35.48 -15.86 10.43
CA TYR A 613 -34.68 -15.03 11.34
C TYR A 613 -33.52 -14.29 10.65
N ALA A 614 -33.66 -13.90 9.38
CA ALA A 614 -32.60 -13.27 8.59
C ALA A 614 -31.99 -12.03 9.27
N SER A 615 -32.81 -11.16 9.86
CA SER A 615 -32.35 -9.97 10.59
C SER A 615 -31.52 -10.33 11.82
N ILE A 616 -31.95 -11.33 12.60
CA ILE A 616 -31.21 -11.80 13.78
C ILE A 616 -29.89 -12.44 13.35
N ALA A 617 -29.89 -13.23 12.27
CA ALA A 617 -28.68 -13.84 11.74
C ALA A 617 -27.65 -12.78 11.29
N LEU A 618 -28.08 -11.76 10.54
CA LEU A 618 -27.23 -10.65 10.12
C LEU A 618 -26.67 -9.87 11.31
N ALA A 619 -27.52 -9.51 12.28
CA ALA A 619 -27.10 -8.76 13.47
C ALA A 619 -26.11 -9.56 14.33
N THR A 620 -26.41 -10.83 14.60
CA THR A 620 -25.59 -11.70 15.45
C THR A 620 -24.26 -12.00 14.80
N LEU A 621 -24.26 -12.40 13.52
CA LEU A 621 -23.04 -12.71 12.80
C LEU A 621 -22.20 -11.45 12.57
N GLY A 622 -22.83 -10.31 12.24
CA GLY A 622 -22.14 -9.03 12.09
C GLY A 622 -21.48 -8.57 13.39
N ALA A 623 -22.19 -8.64 14.52
CA ALA A 623 -21.64 -8.30 15.83
C ALA A 623 -20.50 -9.23 16.24
N TYR A 624 -20.67 -10.54 16.04
CA TYR A 624 -19.61 -11.54 16.27
C TYR A 624 -18.34 -11.21 15.49
N LEU A 625 -18.46 -10.97 14.18
CA LEU A 625 -17.34 -10.66 13.31
C LEU A 625 -16.67 -9.33 13.68
N LEU A 626 -17.44 -8.32 14.08
CA LEU A 626 -16.89 -7.05 14.54
C LEU A 626 -16.07 -7.23 15.83
N VAL A 627 -16.57 -8.01 16.80
CA VAL A 627 -15.83 -8.33 18.03
C VAL A 627 -14.54 -9.08 17.71
N VAL A 628 -14.61 -10.10 16.85
CA VAL A 628 -13.42 -10.85 16.40
C VAL A 628 -12.42 -9.93 15.71
N PHE A 629 -12.87 -9.04 14.82
CA PHE A 629 -12.03 -8.07 14.14
C PHE A 629 -11.32 -7.15 15.13
N VAL A 630 -12.06 -6.49 16.02
CA VAL A 630 -11.49 -5.56 17.02
C VAL A 630 -10.52 -6.29 17.95
N ALA A 631 -10.88 -7.49 18.43
CA ALA A 631 -10.00 -8.30 19.26
C ALA A 631 -8.70 -8.69 18.51
N SER A 632 -8.80 -9.04 17.23
CA SER A 632 -7.64 -9.36 16.38
C SER A 632 -6.72 -8.15 16.20
N VAL A 633 -7.29 -6.96 15.98
CA VAL A 633 -6.55 -5.70 15.84
C VAL A 633 -5.82 -5.35 17.14
N VAL A 634 -6.51 -5.39 18.29
CA VAL A 634 -5.90 -5.14 19.60
C VAL A 634 -4.80 -6.16 19.90
N LEU A 635 -5.03 -7.44 19.60
CA LEU A 635 -4.04 -8.49 19.81
C LEU A 635 -2.78 -8.25 18.95
N ALA A 636 -2.97 -7.97 17.66
CA ALA A 636 -1.88 -7.77 16.70
C ALA A 636 -1.04 -6.52 17.01
N TRP A 637 -1.68 -5.40 17.34
CA TRP A 637 -1.03 -4.09 17.36
C TRP A 637 -0.73 -3.56 18.77
N VAL A 638 -1.34 -4.13 19.82
CA VAL A 638 -1.16 -3.68 21.21
C VAL A 638 -0.58 -4.81 22.07
N VAL A 639 -1.26 -5.94 22.15
CA VAL A 639 -0.93 -6.99 23.14
C VAL A 639 0.34 -7.76 22.78
N LEU A 640 0.45 -8.29 21.55
CA LEU A 640 1.62 -9.07 21.13
C LEU A 640 2.91 -8.23 21.15
N PRO A 641 2.92 -6.99 20.62
CA PRO A 641 4.10 -6.13 20.71
C PRO A 641 4.49 -5.78 22.16
N ALA A 642 3.52 -5.54 23.05
CA ALA A 642 3.81 -5.26 24.45
C ALA A 642 4.45 -6.45 25.17
N ARG A 643 3.98 -7.68 24.90
CA ARG A 643 4.57 -8.91 25.44
C ARG A 643 5.99 -9.14 24.94
N ALA A 644 6.25 -8.89 23.66
CA ALA A 644 7.59 -9.02 23.09
C ALA A 644 8.60 -8.07 23.75
N ARG A 645 8.17 -6.85 24.14
CA ARG A 645 9.03 -5.90 24.88
C ARG A 645 9.25 -6.31 26.34
N GLY A 646 8.23 -6.89 26.99
CA GLY A 646 8.32 -7.34 28.38
C GLY A 646 9.12 -8.62 28.59
N GLY A 647 9.18 -9.50 27.58
CA GLY A 647 9.90 -10.78 27.62
C GLY A 647 11.43 -10.68 27.50
N VAL A 648 11.98 -9.50 27.20
CA VAL A 648 13.45 -9.27 27.06
C VAL A 648 14.12 -8.98 28.42
N ARG A 649 13.39 -9.03 29.55
CA ARG A 649 14.02 -9.09 30.87
C ARG A 649 14.43 -10.54 31.18
N SER A 650 15.64 -10.94 30.78
CA SER A 650 16.28 -12.12 31.39
C SER A 650 16.46 -11.89 32.90
N PRO A 651 16.25 -12.91 33.75
CA PRO A 651 16.57 -12.81 35.16
C PRO A 651 18.08 -12.84 35.35
N GLY A 652 18.59 -11.86 36.10
CA GLY A 652 19.80 -11.94 36.94
C GLY A 652 21.12 -12.16 36.24
#